data_AF-A0A7H9HS91-F1
#
_entry.id   AF-A0A7H9HS91-F1
#
_cell.length_a   1.000
_cell.length_b   1.000
_cell.length_c   1.000
_cell.angle_alpha   90.00
_cell.angle_beta   90.00
_cell.angle_gamma   90.00
#
_symmetry.space_group_name_H-M   'P 1'
#
loop_
_entity.id
_entity.type
_entity.pdbx_description
1 polymer ?
#
loop_
_entity_poly.entity_id
_entity_poly.type
_entity_poly.pdbx_seq_one_letter_code
_entity_poly.pdbx_strand_id
1 'polypeptide(L)'
;MNGEPRAGPLGGLGEDCRVFLADGTLTSVRELMEGDLLLSADGKPSEVKDVKRYKTKCMKVVQTSMHSTAPALKPFGLMEIILSEDQEVLLKTKQRIKTMSKSNKRIIEISELREKLVKDVRIVSFVQTGSRSFPERTDIKILKDYIKRKTMTSTDGHIVWSCLLRDVAYLNKELRNSTKLLLSPISLEVPVLRRWLNTYFGYDVEMEKVKAMSWLLGFWIGDGHKRGATFSLHSEDHDVNGMLGRCAELLDMKLTIKKRQGDDGGFKAEGVLHTLDGNWNKNSPLVTCLKDLKFYENGQRDGLKSIPLSMRLESRMVREIFMAGLIDSDGCVYNDHGTVKIKIPTAFALIRDGILFIGRSLGLSVSVSFEPERQRELFCQHDTWIFHLFPGSNRAVFTSILGECSCERKRNPVKLGPCRIPLAPVTETDSSVSNMISIAFESSSCGEANVIAVHLKDPLGTFLTEQQLVCYSAGRDEKFRPSTPTEGALLGDDKNFCFSCSRAVNSKFEIVPFARRSSWCENCRKRYAVTKAICINSECRMIPSENEMKQMADSKDFSCSYCRSKVEVNMQKREPEPEPKFTRSCKSCCRRKTSRWLKLPWDKTSPERICRLCLHKFRTGTRCLNCSKLFGIQECNELMKQATVGNCIPCPRCKKPVNLIEREEFTKDSSAQELAKFNPTFQTKCLSCHESETTQWYKLPWDDSKFDRLCAKCYKRFSASKVRCYDCSKIYSKVLAEKMYRGTKVSRTVSDGTTIQGYVCDCGGIINEYCRDTTKKTERDKSTAGSCYICKTSRSTCWRKIPWDSNMEWCSTCRSRYNGTAIICTNGSCLKIPLQNELKIMRVLDTENGLYECLKCGSVAKKDCSKNCRVSKKLQVSTRVCHCCGLVDSKRWCRLPWDKSSSTEICGTCYTAFRNYKARCLNDDCGKIFGKRDIDKMSETRMIVGPDGQSSRACIKCKGATTMTR
;
A
#
# COMPACT_ATOMS: atom_id res chain seq x y z
N MET A 1 -36.56 53.45 8.84
CA MET A 1 -36.50 52.09 9.42
C MET A 1 -35.08 51.56 9.24
N ASN A 2 -34.20 51.80 10.22
CA ASN A 2 -32.85 51.24 10.23
C ASN A 2 -32.93 49.84 10.86
N GLY A 3 -33.34 48.85 10.07
CA GLY A 3 -33.20 47.47 10.49
C GLY A 3 -31.73 47.10 10.41
N GLU A 4 -31.05 47.02 11.55
CA GLU A 4 -29.72 46.42 11.61
C GLU A 4 -29.81 45.03 10.94
N PRO A 5 -28.96 44.73 9.95
CA PRO A 5 -28.95 43.42 9.33
C PRO A 5 -28.65 42.40 10.43
N ARG A 6 -29.64 41.59 10.80
CA ARG A 6 -29.47 40.50 11.78
C ARG A 6 -28.33 39.63 11.28
N ALA A 7 -27.18 39.70 11.95
CA ALA A 7 -26.04 38.86 11.64
C ALA A 7 -26.50 37.40 11.71
N GLY A 8 -26.50 36.72 10.56
CA GLY A 8 -26.78 35.30 10.51
C GLY A 8 -25.78 34.53 11.38
N PRO A 9 -26.14 33.34 11.87
CA PRO A 9 -25.22 32.51 12.64
C PRO A 9 -23.92 32.23 11.85
N LEU A 10 -22.78 32.44 12.52
CA LEU A 10 -21.45 32.19 11.95
C LEU A 10 -21.16 30.69 11.92
N GLY A 11 -20.82 30.16 10.75
CA GLY A 11 -20.41 28.76 10.54
C GLY A 11 -21.55 27.76 10.45
N GLY A 12 -21.29 26.60 9.83
CA GLY A 12 -22.32 25.59 9.63
C GLY A 12 -21.83 24.41 8.79
N LEU A 13 -22.38 23.23 9.06
CA LEU A 13 -22.11 22.00 8.32
C LEU A 13 -23.25 21.72 7.34
N GLY A 14 -22.94 21.16 6.18
CA GLY A 14 -23.97 20.63 5.28
C GLY A 14 -24.80 19.56 5.98
N GLU A 15 -26.09 19.51 5.69
CA GLU A 15 -27.06 18.63 6.37
C GLU A 15 -26.73 17.13 6.32
N ASP A 16 -26.04 16.66 5.28
CA ASP A 16 -25.64 15.24 5.16
C ASP A 16 -24.38 14.90 5.99
N CYS A 17 -23.82 15.88 6.69
CA CYS A 17 -22.65 15.67 7.55
C CYS A 17 -23.01 14.85 8.79
N ARG A 18 -22.07 14.01 9.21
CA ARG A 18 -22.13 13.25 10.46
C ARG A 18 -21.01 13.69 11.40
N VAL A 19 -21.30 13.71 12.69
CA VAL A 19 -20.34 14.06 13.75
C VAL A 19 -20.23 12.93 14.76
N PHE A 20 -19.11 12.89 15.48
CA PHE A 20 -18.92 11.96 16.59
C PHE A 20 -19.53 12.53 17.86
N LEU A 21 -20.36 11.74 18.54
CA LEU A 21 -20.70 11.95 19.94
C LEU A 21 -19.51 11.55 20.82
N ALA A 22 -19.51 12.00 22.08
CA ALA A 22 -18.44 11.76 23.05
C ALA A 22 -18.26 10.27 23.41
N ASP A 23 -19.29 9.45 23.21
CA ASP A 23 -19.23 7.99 23.33
C ASP A 23 -18.70 7.29 22.06
N GLY A 24 -18.46 8.06 21.00
CA GLY A 24 -17.93 7.61 19.71
C GLY A 24 -18.99 7.20 18.70
N THR A 25 -20.27 7.24 19.06
CA THR A 25 -21.35 7.01 18.08
C THR A 25 -21.35 8.12 17.02
N LEU A 26 -21.73 7.76 15.79
CA LEU A 26 -21.88 8.72 14.70
C LEU A 26 -23.34 9.11 14.59
N THR A 27 -23.61 10.40 14.69
CA THR A 27 -24.96 10.96 14.53
C THR A 27 -25.02 11.92 13.34
N SER A 28 -26.18 12.03 12.70
CA SER A 28 -26.40 13.06 11.70
C SER A 28 -26.42 14.43 12.37
N VAL A 29 -25.83 15.44 11.74
CA VAL A 29 -25.94 16.83 12.23
C VAL A 29 -27.39 17.31 12.28
N ARG A 30 -28.31 16.69 11.52
CA ARG A 30 -29.76 16.97 11.57
C ARG A 30 -30.42 16.53 12.88
N GLU A 31 -29.88 15.52 13.52
CA GLU A 31 -30.43 14.85 14.70
C GLU A 31 -29.88 15.42 16.01
N LEU A 32 -28.92 16.35 15.94
CA LEU A 32 -28.33 16.99 17.12
C LEU A 32 -29.35 17.84 17.87
N MET A 33 -29.30 17.73 19.19
CA MET A 33 -30.12 18.48 20.14
C MET A 33 -29.23 19.21 21.16
N GLU A 34 -29.81 20.21 21.84
CA GLU A 34 -29.16 20.83 22.99
C GLU A 34 -28.90 19.79 24.09
N GLY A 35 -27.73 19.87 24.73
CA GLY A 35 -27.28 18.91 25.73
C GLY A 35 -26.52 17.70 25.18
N ASP A 36 -26.57 17.45 23.87
CA ASP A 36 -25.75 16.38 23.26
C ASP A 36 -24.25 16.63 23.53
N LEU A 37 -23.50 15.55 23.79
CA LEU A 37 -22.06 15.62 24.03
C LEU A 37 -21.33 15.18 22.77
N LEU A 38 -20.63 16.10 22.10
CA LEU A 38 -19.81 15.82 20.92
C LEU A 38 -18.37 15.47 21.30
N LEU A 39 -17.70 14.68 20.47
CA LEU A 39 -16.29 14.36 20.64
C LEU A 39 -15.40 15.50 20.12
N SER A 40 -14.62 16.11 21.00
CA SER A 40 -13.63 17.13 20.67
C SER A 40 -12.33 16.57 20.13
N ALA A 41 -11.52 17.43 19.49
CA ALA A 41 -10.22 17.03 18.94
C ALA A 41 -9.21 16.55 20.01
N ASP A 42 -9.37 16.99 21.26
CA ASP A 42 -8.57 16.52 22.40
C ASP A 42 -9.11 15.22 23.03
N GLY A 43 -10.23 14.68 22.51
CA GLY A 43 -10.89 13.49 23.01
C GLY A 43 -11.89 13.74 24.14
N LYS A 44 -12.11 14.98 24.56
CA LYS A 44 -13.07 15.32 25.62
C LYS A 44 -14.49 15.53 25.08
N PRO A 45 -15.53 15.38 25.92
CA PRO A 45 -16.88 15.78 25.55
C PRO A 45 -17.00 17.31 25.44
N SER A 46 -17.68 17.78 24.40
CA SER A 46 -18.14 19.16 24.23
C SER A 46 -19.65 19.20 24.15
N GLU A 47 -20.29 19.90 25.09
CA GLU A 47 -21.75 19.98 25.16
C GLU A 47 -22.32 20.98 24.14
N VAL A 48 -23.31 20.54 23.39
CA VAL A 48 -24.09 21.37 22.46
C VAL A 48 -24.98 22.31 23.26
N LYS A 49 -24.79 23.62 23.07
CA LYS A 49 -25.61 24.68 23.66
C LYS A 49 -26.85 24.99 22.81
N ASP A 50 -26.70 25.01 21.49
CA ASP A 50 -27.76 25.43 20.55
C ASP A 50 -27.44 24.87 19.15
N VAL A 51 -28.48 24.56 18.38
CA VAL A 51 -28.39 24.03 17.00
C VAL A 51 -29.28 24.86 16.09
N LYS A 52 -28.69 25.65 15.19
CA LYS A 52 -29.44 26.53 14.28
C LYS A 52 -29.41 26.03 12.85
N ARG A 53 -30.58 25.96 12.22
CA ARG A 53 -30.73 25.61 10.81
C ARG A 53 -31.00 26.87 9.99
N TYR A 54 -30.26 27.04 8.90
CA TYR A 54 -30.41 28.19 8.03
C TYR A 54 -29.84 27.91 6.64
N LYS A 55 -30.22 28.72 5.66
CA LYS A 55 -29.71 28.64 4.30
C LYS A 55 -28.61 29.68 4.12
N THR A 56 -27.46 29.26 3.61
CA THR A 56 -26.33 30.17 3.37
C THR A 56 -25.46 29.69 2.21
N LYS A 57 -24.55 30.55 1.78
CA LYS A 57 -23.53 30.21 0.79
C LYS A 57 -22.60 29.14 1.36
N CYS A 58 -22.44 28.08 0.58
CA CYS A 58 -21.67 26.92 0.97
C CYS A 58 -20.47 26.72 0.05
N MET A 59 -19.47 26.08 0.60
CA MET A 59 -18.27 25.66 -0.08
C MET A 59 -18.09 24.16 0.09
N LYS A 60 -17.86 23.49 -1.04
CA LYS A 60 -17.46 22.09 -1.08
C LYS A 60 -15.96 22.01 -0.91
N VAL A 61 -15.52 21.35 0.15
CA VAL A 61 -14.11 21.11 0.45
C VAL A 61 -13.75 19.69 0.05
N VAL A 62 -12.77 19.54 -0.83
CA VAL A 62 -12.34 18.24 -1.35
C VAL A 62 -10.84 18.09 -1.17
N GLN A 63 -10.41 16.96 -0.63
CA GLN A 63 -9.00 16.61 -0.58
C GLN A 63 -8.43 16.48 -1.99
N THR A 64 -7.38 17.25 -2.30
CA THR A 64 -6.66 17.12 -3.57
C THR A 64 -5.81 15.86 -3.58
N SER A 65 -5.72 15.20 -4.72
CA SER A 65 -4.86 14.03 -4.91
C SER A 65 -4.05 14.16 -6.20
N MET A 66 -2.91 13.47 -6.26
CA MET A 66 -2.09 13.39 -7.48
C MET A 66 -2.52 12.24 -8.39
N HIS A 67 -3.68 11.61 -8.16
CA HIS A 67 -4.17 10.57 -9.05
C HIS A 67 -4.40 11.18 -10.44
N SER A 68 -3.74 10.63 -11.46
CA SER A 68 -4.13 10.98 -12.81
C SER A 68 -5.55 10.45 -13.01
N THR A 69 -6.46 11.35 -13.35
CA THR A 69 -7.84 11.03 -13.67
C THR A 69 -7.84 10.27 -14.99
N ALA A 70 -7.50 8.97 -14.95
CA ALA A 70 -8.06 8.07 -15.94
C ALA A 70 -9.59 8.20 -15.78
N PRO A 71 -10.33 8.65 -16.80
CA PRO A 71 -11.69 9.19 -16.65
C PRO A 71 -12.72 8.20 -16.08
N ALA A 72 -12.37 6.93 -15.87
CA ALA A 72 -13.26 5.89 -15.41
C ALA A 72 -13.26 5.63 -13.88
N LEU A 73 -12.29 6.12 -13.10
CA LEU A 73 -12.19 5.73 -11.67
C LEU A 73 -12.03 6.93 -10.73
N LYS A 74 -13.05 7.17 -9.89
CA LYS A 74 -12.98 8.17 -8.80
C LYS A 74 -11.93 7.71 -7.78
N PRO A 75 -11.00 8.58 -7.36
CA PRO A 75 -10.06 8.25 -6.29
C PRO A 75 -10.82 7.83 -5.01
N PHE A 76 -10.36 6.75 -4.38
CA PHE A 76 -10.98 6.23 -3.17
C PHE A 76 -10.45 6.94 -1.92
N GLY A 77 -11.32 7.12 -0.93
CA GLY A 77 -10.93 7.56 0.41
C GLY A 77 -10.56 9.03 0.53
N LEU A 78 -10.88 9.88 -0.45
CA LEU A 78 -10.69 11.32 -0.31
C LEU A 78 -11.68 11.91 0.70
N MET A 79 -11.20 12.86 1.51
CA MET A 79 -12.10 13.67 2.34
C MET A 79 -12.92 14.60 1.45
N GLU A 80 -14.24 14.61 1.65
CA GLU A 80 -15.20 15.45 0.94
C GLU A 80 -16.24 15.92 1.96
N ILE A 81 -16.44 17.24 2.09
CA ILE A 81 -17.41 17.84 3.02
C ILE A 81 -17.96 19.16 2.48
N ILE A 82 -19.21 19.47 2.81
CA ILE A 82 -19.86 20.76 2.52
C ILE A 82 -19.91 21.57 3.81
N LEU A 83 -19.40 22.80 3.76
CA LEU A 83 -19.35 23.72 4.89
C LEU A 83 -19.91 25.08 4.47
N SER A 84 -20.46 25.83 5.41
CA SER A 84 -20.73 27.26 5.24
C SER A 84 -19.42 27.99 4.90
N GLU A 85 -19.50 29.04 4.07
CA GLU A 85 -18.35 29.90 3.79
C GLU A 85 -17.80 30.59 5.05
N ASP A 86 -18.65 30.70 6.08
CA ASP A 86 -18.38 31.24 7.41
C ASP A 86 -17.88 30.19 8.42
N GLN A 87 -17.67 28.94 8.01
CA GLN A 87 -17.13 27.93 8.91
C GLN A 87 -15.65 28.22 9.19
N GLU A 88 -15.29 28.34 10.47
CA GLU A 88 -13.89 28.40 10.90
C GLU A 88 -13.25 27.01 10.79
N VAL A 89 -12.08 26.94 10.13
CA VAL A 89 -11.32 25.70 9.89
C VAL A 89 -9.88 25.83 10.40
N LEU A 90 -9.32 24.72 10.88
CA LEU A 90 -7.93 24.66 11.33
C LEU A 90 -6.98 24.30 10.18
N LEU A 91 -5.97 25.14 9.98
CA LEU A 91 -5.04 25.10 8.87
C LEU A 91 -3.59 24.99 9.35
N LYS A 92 -2.75 24.41 8.49
CA LYS A 92 -1.30 24.35 8.66
C LYS A 92 -0.61 24.82 7.38
N THR A 93 0.27 25.80 7.50
CA THR A 93 1.02 26.36 6.37
C THR A 93 2.52 26.25 6.64
N LYS A 94 3.27 25.72 5.67
CA LYS A 94 4.74 25.67 5.76
C LYS A 94 5.30 27.09 5.90
N GLN A 95 6.08 27.34 6.94
CA GLN A 95 6.78 28.61 7.11
C GLN A 95 7.95 28.65 6.12
N ARG A 96 7.85 29.49 5.10
CA ARG A 96 8.92 29.64 4.10
C ARG A 96 9.86 30.75 4.54
N ILE A 97 11.14 30.51 4.37
CA ILE A 97 12.21 31.51 4.53
C ILE A 97 12.96 31.54 3.22
N LYS A 98 12.98 32.69 2.55
CA LYS A 98 13.70 32.89 1.30
C LYS A 98 14.64 34.09 1.45
N THR A 99 15.90 33.87 1.14
CA THR A 99 16.91 34.93 1.14
C THR A 99 17.30 35.25 -0.29
N MET A 100 17.25 36.51 -0.66
CA MET A 100 17.60 37.01 -1.98
C MET A 100 18.60 38.17 -1.84
N SER A 101 19.45 38.38 -2.84
CA SER A 101 20.30 39.56 -2.93
C SER A 101 19.87 40.39 -4.13
N LYS A 102 19.56 41.67 -3.93
CA LYS A 102 19.18 42.61 -5.00
C LYS A 102 19.70 44.00 -4.67
N SER A 103 20.45 44.62 -5.60
CA SER A 103 20.89 46.02 -5.52
C SER A 103 21.58 46.38 -4.19
N ASN A 104 22.64 45.64 -3.82
CA ASN A 104 23.40 45.81 -2.56
C ASN A 104 22.56 45.68 -1.28
N LYS A 105 21.41 44.99 -1.36
CA LYS A 105 20.58 44.63 -0.22
C LYS A 105 20.33 43.13 -0.21
N ARG A 106 20.34 42.55 0.99
CA ARG A 106 19.82 41.20 1.28
C ARG A 106 18.36 41.33 1.67
N ILE A 107 17.47 40.71 0.92
CA ILE A 107 16.03 40.67 1.20
C ILE A 107 15.73 39.30 1.81
N ILE A 108 15.17 39.30 3.02
CA ILE A 108 14.65 38.09 3.66
C ILE A 108 13.14 38.14 3.59
N GLU A 109 12.55 37.14 2.94
CA GLU A 109 11.12 36.89 2.88
C GLU A 109 10.77 35.76 3.85
N ILE A 110 9.84 36.01 4.77
CA ILE A 110 9.38 35.04 5.76
C ILE A 110 7.85 34.97 5.71
N SER A 111 7.30 33.76 5.61
CA SER A 111 5.87 33.56 5.82
C SER A 111 5.53 33.76 7.30
N GLU A 112 4.59 34.63 7.62
CA GLU A 112 4.15 34.91 8.98
C GLU A 112 2.64 35.14 9.02
N LEU A 113 2.03 34.88 10.17
CA LEU A 113 0.62 35.20 10.40
C LEU A 113 0.50 36.71 10.57
N ARG A 114 -0.37 37.36 9.80
CA ARG A 114 -0.61 38.81 9.86
C ARG A 114 -2.10 39.09 9.85
N GLU A 115 -2.47 40.16 10.53
CA GLU A 115 -3.80 40.74 10.45
C GLU A 115 -3.87 41.76 9.31
N LYS A 116 -4.98 41.75 8.58
CA LYS A 116 -5.23 42.70 7.50
C LYS A 116 -6.71 43.08 7.46
N LEU A 117 -6.97 44.37 7.29
CA LEU A 117 -8.29 44.88 6.95
C LEU A 117 -8.64 44.46 5.51
N VAL A 118 -9.69 43.66 5.36
CA VAL A 118 -10.20 43.20 4.07
C VAL A 118 -11.34 44.09 3.57
N LYS A 119 -11.81 43.85 2.34
CA LYS A 119 -12.75 44.75 1.62
C LYS A 119 -14.09 44.93 2.33
N ASP A 120 -14.51 43.95 3.13
CA ASP A 120 -15.74 43.97 3.91
C ASP A 120 -15.53 44.54 5.32
N VAL A 121 -14.43 45.28 5.54
CA VAL A 121 -14.09 45.99 6.79
C VAL A 121 -13.78 45.04 7.96
N ARG A 122 -13.74 43.72 7.73
CA ARG A 122 -13.28 42.77 8.74
C ARG A 122 -11.76 42.81 8.87
N ILE A 123 -11.26 42.58 10.07
CA ILE A 123 -9.84 42.28 10.31
C ILE A 123 -9.68 40.77 10.22
N VAL A 124 -8.91 40.27 9.26
CA VAL A 124 -8.69 38.83 9.08
C VAL A 124 -7.23 38.50 9.34
N SER A 125 -6.99 37.47 10.15
CA SER A 125 -5.66 36.93 10.40
C SER A 125 -5.37 35.80 9.42
N PHE A 126 -4.34 35.94 8.59
CA PHE A 126 -3.93 34.90 7.65
C PHE A 126 -2.44 34.95 7.34
N VAL A 127 -1.91 33.83 6.83
CA VAL A 127 -0.48 33.75 6.52
C VAL A 127 -0.14 34.59 5.29
N GLN A 128 0.85 35.45 5.42
CA GLN A 128 1.38 36.30 4.36
C GLN A 128 2.91 36.19 4.31
N THR A 129 3.50 36.45 3.15
CA THR A 129 4.96 36.56 3.02
C THR A 129 5.37 37.99 3.31
N GLY A 130 5.97 38.22 4.48
CA GLY A 130 6.61 39.47 4.83
C GLY A 130 8.02 39.55 4.24
N SER A 131 8.40 40.71 3.71
CA SER A 131 9.77 40.95 3.24
C SER A 131 10.45 42.01 4.11
N ARG A 132 11.71 41.80 4.45
CA ARG A 132 12.57 42.81 5.09
C ARG A 132 13.89 42.88 4.35
N SER A 133 14.28 44.09 3.97
CA SER A 133 15.58 44.36 3.37
C SER A 133 16.61 44.73 4.42
N PHE A 134 17.82 44.25 4.22
CA PHE A 134 19.00 44.51 5.02
C PHE A 134 20.12 44.98 4.08
N PRO A 135 21.01 45.88 4.49
CA PRO A 135 22.24 46.15 3.75
C PRO A 135 23.00 44.85 3.42
N GLU A 136 23.66 44.79 2.27
CA GLU A 136 24.39 43.57 1.85
C GLU A 136 25.48 43.14 2.85
N ARG A 137 26.09 44.12 3.53
CA ARG A 137 27.12 43.91 4.55
C ARG A 137 26.56 43.63 5.96
N THR A 138 25.25 43.44 6.13
CA THR A 138 24.67 43.10 7.44
C THR A 138 25.22 41.77 7.95
N ASP A 139 25.62 41.76 9.22
CA ASP A 139 26.12 40.60 9.94
C ASP A 139 25.12 39.43 9.89
N ILE A 140 25.62 38.24 9.59
CA ILE A 140 24.86 36.99 9.56
C ILE A 140 24.13 36.73 10.90
N LYS A 141 24.70 37.16 12.03
CA LYS A 141 24.08 37.05 13.35
C LYS A 141 22.76 37.82 13.42
N ILE A 142 22.75 39.06 12.93
CA ILE A 142 21.54 39.91 12.90
C ILE A 142 20.45 39.26 12.02
N LEU A 143 20.85 38.69 10.88
CA LEU A 143 19.92 37.99 9.98
C LEU A 143 19.34 36.73 10.64
N LYS A 144 20.19 35.93 11.31
CA LYS A 144 19.75 34.73 12.06
C LYS A 144 18.84 35.08 13.22
N ASP A 145 19.13 36.13 13.96
CA ASP A 145 18.29 36.59 15.08
C ASP A 145 16.94 37.11 14.58
N TYR A 146 16.92 37.83 13.46
CA TYR A 146 15.68 38.24 12.81
C TYR A 146 14.83 37.04 12.39
N ILE A 147 15.44 36.06 11.69
CA ILE A 147 14.76 34.83 11.28
C ILE A 147 14.23 34.10 12.51
N LYS A 148 15.07 33.87 13.52
CA LYS A 148 14.71 33.15 14.75
C LYS A 148 13.52 33.79 15.47
N ARG A 149 13.52 35.13 15.63
CA ARG A 149 12.40 35.85 16.24
C ARG A 149 11.11 35.67 15.44
N LYS A 150 11.18 35.77 14.11
CA LYS A 150 10.03 35.64 13.22
C LYS A 150 9.52 34.21 13.04
N THR A 151 10.35 33.21 13.30
CA THR A 151 9.96 31.79 13.24
C THR A 151 9.65 31.18 14.60
N MET A 152 9.73 31.96 15.68
CA MET A 152 9.54 31.45 17.05
C MET A 152 8.14 30.92 17.31
N THR A 153 7.12 31.45 16.62
CA THR A 153 5.72 31.00 16.72
C THR A 153 5.41 29.75 15.91
N SER A 154 6.36 29.26 15.11
CA SER A 154 6.17 28.05 14.31
C SER A 154 6.53 26.79 15.07
N THR A 155 5.72 25.74 14.88
CA THR A 155 6.01 24.40 15.37
C THR A 155 6.52 23.56 14.20
N ASP A 156 7.73 23.03 14.30
CA ASP A 156 8.38 22.24 13.24
C ASP A 156 8.43 22.93 11.86
N GLY A 157 8.65 24.25 11.85
CA GLY A 157 8.70 25.06 10.62
C GLY A 157 7.35 25.21 9.93
N HIS A 158 6.24 25.04 10.66
CA HIS A 158 4.89 25.26 10.18
C HIS A 158 4.14 26.23 11.10
N ILE A 159 3.26 27.02 10.50
CA ILE A 159 2.33 27.89 11.21
C ILE A 159 0.99 27.16 11.26
N VAL A 160 0.51 26.88 12.45
CA VAL A 160 -0.86 26.38 12.69
C VAL A 160 -1.72 27.60 13.00
N TRP A 161 -2.84 27.74 12.30
CA TRP A 161 -3.72 28.91 12.39
C TRP A 161 -5.13 28.53 11.95
N SER A 162 -6.11 29.37 12.26
CA SER A 162 -7.49 29.18 11.83
C SER A 162 -8.00 30.41 11.08
N CYS A 163 -8.97 30.21 10.19
CA CYS A 163 -9.71 31.29 9.54
C CYS A 163 -11.06 30.79 9.04
N LEU A 164 -11.92 31.72 8.61
CA LEU A 164 -13.13 31.36 7.88
C LEU A 164 -12.78 30.76 6.53
N LEU A 165 -13.58 29.80 6.08
CA LEU A 165 -13.30 29.08 4.85
C LEU A 165 -13.26 30.00 3.61
N ARG A 166 -14.09 31.05 3.55
CA ARG A 166 -14.02 32.07 2.48
C ARG A 166 -12.72 32.86 2.47
N ASP A 167 -12.11 33.06 3.63
CA ASP A 167 -10.91 33.88 3.79
C ASP A 167 -9.64 33.15 3.29
N VAL A 168 -9.72 31.84 3.03
CA VAL A 168 -8.65 31.05 2.37
C VAL A 168 -8.30 31.64 1.00
N ALA A 169 -9.24 32.32 0.33
CA ALA A 169 -9.02 32.97 -0.96
C ALA A 169 -8.03 34.15 -0.90
N TYR A 170 -7.75 34.71 0.29
CA TYR A 170 -6.76 35.79 0.45
C TYR A 170 -5.31 35.32 0.41
N LEU A 171 -5.08 34.00 0.52
CA LEU A 171 -3.74 33.43 0.37
C LEU A 171 -3.28 33.57 -1.09
N ASN A 172 -2.05 34.02 -1.29
CA ASN A 172 -1.44 33.95 -2.62
C ASN A 172 -1.28 32.48 -3.06
N LYS A 173 -1.10 32.27 -4.37
CA LYS A 173 -1.00 30.92 -4.98
C LYS A 173 0.04 30.04 -4.28
N GLU A 174 1.20 30.59 -3.92
CA GLU A 174 2.29 29.85 -3.29
C GLU A 174 1.92 29.37 -1.87
N LEU A 175 1.37 30.27 -1.06
CA LEU A 175 0.92 29.98 0.30
C LEU A 175 -0.28 29.05 0.31
N ARG A 176 -1.24 29.25 -0.60
CA ARG A 176 -2.41 28.38 -0.79
C ARG A 176 -2.00 26.94 -1.09
N ASN A 177 -1.00 26.75 -1.95
CA ASN A 177 -0.47 25.42 -2.28
C ASN A 177 0.24 24.73 -1.09
N SER A 178 0.89 25.51 -0.21
CA SER A 178 1.49 24.98 1.02
C SER A 178 0.54 24.88 2.22
N THR A 179 -0.67 25.44 2.13
CA THR A 179 -1.66 25.39 3.21
C THR A 179 -2.43 24.08 3.12
N LYS A 180 -2.59 23.43 4.28
CA LYS A 180 -3.22 22.12 4.45
C LYS A 180 -4.31 22.23 5.51
N LEU A 181 -5.39 21.50 5.34
CA LEU A 181 -6.37 21.27 6.41
C LEU A 181 -5.82 20.21 7.36
N LEU A 182 -6.20 20.31 8.63
CA LEU A 182 -5.83 19.33 9.64
C LEU A 182 -6.99 18.40 9.97
N LEU A 183 -6.71 17.09 9.97
CA LEU A 183 -7.60 16.07 10.53
C LEU A 183 -7.04 15.58 11.85
N SER A 184 -7.90 15.38 12.84
CA SER A 184 -7.49 14.90 14.16
C SER A 184 -7.38 13.38 14.21
N PRO A 185 -6.38 12.79 14.87
CA PRO A 185 -6.50 11.41 15.34
C PRO A 185 -7.72 11.29 16.28
N ILE A 186 -8.20 10.07 16.48
CA ILE A 186 -9.27 9.82 17.44
C ILE A 186 -8.63 9.33 18.74
N SER A 187 -8.68 10.20 19.75
CA SER A 187 -8.16 9.97 21.09
C SER A 187 -9.14 9.21 21.98
N LEU A 188 -10.43 9.13 21.61
CA LEU A 188 -11.41 8.32 22.31
C LEU A 188 -11.06 6.84 22.16
N GLU A 189 -11.05 6.13 23.29
CA GLU A 189 -10.78 4.69 23.36
C GLU A 189 -11.97 3.94 23.98
N VAL A 190 -12.57 3.06 23.19
CA VAL A 190 -13.65 2.17 23.58
C VAL A 190 -13.10 0.73 23.52
N PRO A 191 -12.77 0.10 24.66
CA PRO A 191 -12.07 -1.19 24.71
C PRO A 191 -13.01 -2.38 24.43
N VAL A 192 -13.57 -2.44 23.22
CA VAL A 192 -14.57 -3.45 22.80
C VAL A 192 -14.02 -4.87 22.91
N LEU A 193 -12.83 -5.11 22.39
CA LEU A 193 -12.13 -6.40 22.35
C LEU A 193 -11.80 -6.90 23.75
N ARG A 194 -11.30 -6.03 24.63
CA ARG A 194 -11.03 -6.42 26.02
C ARG A 194 -12.31 -6.82 26.75
N ARG A 195 -13.39 -6.02 26.61
CA ARG A 195 -14.70 -6.37 27.20
C ARG A 195 -15.24 -7.68 26.66
N TRP A 196 -15.10 -7.91 25.36
CA TRP A 196 -15.50 -9.17 24.73
C TRP A 196 -14.67 -10.35 25.25
N LEU A 197 -13.34 -10.21 25.34
CA LEU A 197 -12.46 -11.26 25.88
C LEU A 197 -12.79 -11.57 27.34
N ASN A 198 -13.04 -10.56 28.17
CA ASN A 198 -13.45 -10.77 29.56
C ASN A 198 -14.73 -11.60 29.66
N THR A 199 -15.70 -11.30 28.79
CA THR A 199 -16.97 -12.03 28.72
C THR A 199 -16.77 -13.46 28.23
N TYR A 200 -15.97 -13.65 27.18
CA TYR A 200 -15.70 -14.97 26.60
C TYR A 200 -14.98 -15.91 27.57
N PHE A 201 -13.97 -15.40 28.27
CA PHE A 201 -13.17 -16.19 29.20
C PHE A 201 -13.75 -16.26 30.62
N GLY A 202 -14.69 -15.37 30.97
CA GLY A 202 -15.33 -15.33 32.29
C GLY A 202 -14.46 -14.71 33.39
N TYR A 203 -13.39 -13.99 33.05
CA TYR A 203 -12.49 -13.31 33.99
C TYR A 203 -11.85 -12.08 33.33
N ASP A 204 -11.26 -11.14 34.10
CA ASP A 204 -10.54 -10.00 33.53
C ASP A 204 -9.23 -10.46 32.89
N VAL A 205 -9.16 -10.42 31.56
CA VAL A 205 -8.01 -10.94 30.82
C VAL A 205 -6.80 -10.01 30.94
N GLU A 206 -5.62 -10.62 31.06
CA GLU A 206 -4.37 -9.88 31.03
C GLU A 206 -4.15 -9.19 29.68
N MET A 207 -3.41 -8.08 29.71
CA MET A 207 -3.17 -7.28 28.51
C MET A 207 -2.45 -8.07 27.40
N GLU A 208 -1.58 -9.02 27.74
CA GLU A 208 -0.90 -9.85 26.75
C GLU A 208 -1.87 -10.74 25.95
N LYS A 209 -2.97 -11.22 26.56
CA LYS A 209 -4.03 -11.94 25.81
C LYS A 209 -4.77 -10.99 24.85
N VAL A 210 -5.00 -9.74 25.25
CA VAL A 210 -5.60 -8.70 24.39
C VAL A 210 -4.68 -8.40 23.20
N LYS A 211 -3.37 -8.23 23.44
CA LYS A 211 -2.36 -8.05 22.38
C LYS A 211 -2.32 -9.22 21.42
N ALA A 212 -2.29 -10.45 21.96
CA ALA A 212 -2.28 -11.67 21.16
C ALA A 212 -3.49 -11.77 20.25
N MET A 213 -4.71 -11.52 20.78
CA MET A 213 -5.92 -11.51 19.96
C MET A 213 -5.90 -10.38 18.93
N SER A 214 -5.44 -9.18 19.29
CA SER A 214 -5.36 -8.04 18.38
C SER A 214 -4.46 -8.33 17.18
N TRP A 215 -3.26 -8.87 17.44
CA TRP A 215 -2.31 -9.23 16.39
C TRP A 215 -2.90 -10.34 15.52
N LEU A 216 -3.50 -11.36 16.13
CA LEU A 216 -4.10 -12.49 15.44
C LEU A 216 -5.27 -12.10 14.53
N LEU A 217 -6.10 -11.13 14.95
CA LEU A 217 -7.17 -10.57 14.13
C LEU A 217 -6.60 -9.83 12.90
N GLY A 218 -5.57 -9.01 13.10
CA GLY A 218 -4.88 -8.32 12.01
C GLY A 218 -4.27 -9.31 11.01
N PHE A 219 -3.56 -10.31 11.53
CA PHE A 219 -2.92 -11.37 10.74
C PHE A 219 -3.95 -12.22 9.99
N TRP A 220 -5.08 -12.57 10.63
CA TRP A 220 -6.17 -13.30 9.99
C TRP A 220 -6.82 -12.50 8.84
N ILE A 221 -6.94 -11.17 8.98
CA ILE A 221 -7.51 -10.33 7.93
C ILE A 221 -6.69 -10.41 6.64
N GLY A 222 -5.36 -10.44 6.72
CA GLY A 222 -4.51 -10.71 5.56
C GLY A 222 -4.56 -12.19 5.14
N ASP A 223 -3.88 -13.06 5.90
CA ASP A 223 -3.56 -14.43 5.48
C ASP A 223 -4.52 -15.53 6.00
N GLY A 224 -5.52 -15.16 6.80
CA GLY A 224 -6.52 -16.08 7.33
C GLY A 224 -7.47 -16.65 6.27
N HIS A 225 -8.01 -17.83 6.49
CA HIS A 225 -9.05 -18.41 5.66
C HIS A 225 -10.43 -18.06 6.22
N LYS A 226 -11.40 -17.78 5.34
CA LYS A 226 -12.79 -17.50 5.74
C LYS A 226 -13.43 -18.65 6.53
N ARG A 227 -12.95 -19.88 6.31
CA ARG A 227 -13.46 -21.12 6.92
C ARG A 227 -13.18 -21.26 8.41
N GLY A 228 -12.29 -20.46 8.99
CA GLY A 228 -11.97 -20.55 10.41
C GLY A 228 -10.58 -20.06 10.79
N ALA A 229 -10.05 -20.64 11.86
CA ALA A 229 -8.73 -20.37 12.41
C ALA A 229 -7.59 -21.05 11.62
N THR A 230 -7.62 -20.89 10.30
CA THR A 230 -6.64 -21.44 9.36
C THR A 230 -5.93 -20.31 8.63
N PHE A 231 -4.64 -20.45 8.34
CA PHE A 231 -3.77 -19.41 7.80
C PHE A 231 -2.93 -19.94 6.65
N SER A 232 -2.76 -19.13 5.60
CA SER A 232 -1.72 -19.35 4.60
C SER A 232 -0.39 -18.84 5.14
N LEU A 233 0.62 -19.70 5.21
CA LEU A 233 1.91 -19.40 5.82
C LEU A 233 3.06 -19.67 4.87
N HIS A 234 4.20 -19.05 5.16
CA HIS A 234 5.49 -19.42 4.60
C HIS A 234 6.26 -20.24 5.65
N SER A 235 6.67 -21.46 5.31
CA SER A 235 7.29 -22.40 6.27
C SER A 235 8.58 -21.87 6.88
N GLU A 236 9.29 -20.98 6.17
CA GLU A 236 10.54 -20.37 6.62
C GLU A 236 10.38 -19.01 7.31
N ASP A 237 9.16 -18.44 7.39
CA ASP A 237 8.95 -17.20 8.13
C ASP A 237 8.83 -17.51 9.63
N HIS A 238 9.93 -17.96 10.21
CA HIS A 238 9.99 -18.47 11.59
C HIS A 238 9.58 -17.43 12.63
N ASP A 239 9.83 -16.14 12.36
CA ASP A 239 9.44 -15.04 13.25
C ASP A 239 7.91 -14.91 13.33
N VAL A 240 7.24 -14.93 12.18
CA VAL A 240 5.77 -14.87 12.08
C VAL A 240 5.13 -16.14 12.62
N ASN A 241 5.66 -17.31 12.25
CA ASN A 241 5.16 -18.59 12.72
C ASN A 241 5.32 -18.73 14.25
N GLY A 242 6.43 -18.24 14.80
CA GLY A 242 6.68 -18.19 16.24
C GLY A 242 5.71 -17.25 16.97
N MET A 243 5.43 -16.07 16.42
CA MET A 243 4.42 -15.16 16.98
C MET A 243 3.03 -15.77 16.94
N LEU A 244 2.64 -16.41 15.83
CA LEU A 244 1.37 -17.11 15.71
C LEU A 244 1.24 -18.23 16.75
N GLY A 245 2.30 -18.99 16.98
CA GLY A 245 2.37 -20.02 18.03
C GLY A 245 2.19 -19.43 19.43
N ARG A 246 2.91 -18.35 19.76
CA ARG A 246 2.80 -17.64 21.04
C ARG A 246 1.39 -17.06 21.26
N CYS A 247 0.79 -16.48 20.23
CA CYS A 247 -0.58 -15.97 20.31
C CYS A 247 -1.58 -17.10 20.54
N ALA A 248 -1.37 -18.25 19.91
CA ALA A 248 -2.21 -19.43 20.13
C ALA A 248 -2.14 -19.91 21.58
N GLU A 249 -0.92 -20.05 22.13
CA GLU A 249 -0.70 -20.48 23.51
C GLU A 249 -1.37 -19.53 24.52
N LEU A 250 -1.22 -18.22 24.35
CA LEU A 250 -1.87 -17.21 25.21
C LEU A 250 -3.39 -17.27 25.16
N LEU A 251 -3.97 -17.78 24.07
CA LEU A 251 -5.40 -17.89 23.86
C LEU A 251 -5.93 -19.31 24.07
N ASP A 252 -5.17 -20.16 24.78
CA ASP A 252 -5.54 -21.55 25.09
C ASP A 252 -5.83 -22.38 23.81
N MET A 253 -5.03 -22.12 22.77
CA MET A 253 -5.03 -22.82 21.49
C MET A 253 -3.64 -23.41 21.18
N LYS A 254 -3.59 -24.33 20.22
CA LYS A 254 -2.40 -25.01 19.72
C LYS A 254 -2.25 -24.81 18.23
N LEU A 255 -1.10 -24.30 17.80
CA LEU A 255 -0.75 -24.18 16.39
C LEU A 255 -0.24 -25.52 15.83
N THR A 256 -0.81 -25.93 14.69
CA THR A 256 -0.28 -27.03 13.85
C THR A 256 0.06 -26.48 12.48
N ILE A 257 1.31 -26.64 12.03
CA ILE A 257 1.75 -26.21 10.70
C ILE A 257 1.97 -27.46 9.83
N LYS A 258 1.34 -27.48 8.64
CA LYS A 258 1.53 -28.54 7.64
C LYS A 258 2.01 -27.92 6.34
N LYS A 259 3.04 -28.49 5.71
CA LYS A 259 3.42 -28.13 4.33
C LYS A 259 2.29 -28.54 3.38
N ARG A 260 2.00 -27.73 2.37
CA ARG A 260 0.97 -28.07 1.37
C ARG A 260 1.44 -29.25 0.52
N GLN A 261 0.58 -30.26 0.34
CA GLN A 261 0.89 -31.43 -0.49
C GLN A 261 1.19 -31.01 -1.94
N GLY A 262 2.24 -31.59 -2.53
CA GLY A 262 2.68 -31.31 -3.89
C GLY A 262 3.61 -30.09 -4.03
N ASP A 263 4.05 -29.51 -2.91
CA ASP A 263 5.05 -28.44 -2.87
C ASP A 263 6.40 -28.99 -2.36
N ASP A 264 6.88 -30.09 -2.95
CA ASP A 264 8.03 -30.87 -2.46
C ASP A 264 9.36 -30.10 -2.44
N GLY A 265 9.39 -28.89 -3.01
CA GLY A 265 10.51 -27.94 -2.93
C GLY A 265 10.09 -26.50 -2.63
N GLY A 266 8.82 -26.25 -2.29
CA GLY A 266 8.36 -24.90 -1.98
C GLY A 266 8.15 -24.65 -0.50
N PHE A 267 7.90 -23.39 -0.19
CA PHE A 267 7.80 -22.89 1.17
C PHE A 267 6.35 -22.69 1.62
N LYS A 268 5.36 -23.20 0.88
CA LYS A 268 3.96 -22.98 1.22
C LYS A 268 3.52 -23.91 2.35
N ALA A 269 3.01 -23.30 3.41
CA ALA A 269 2.47 -24.01 4.56
C ALA A 269 1.04 -23.54 4.88
N GLU A 270 0.34 -24.36 5.63
CA GLU A 270 -0.95 -24.07 6.22
C GLU A 270 -0.81 -24.20 7.73
N GLY A 271 -1.14 -23.12 8.45
CA GLY A 271 -1.23 -23.11 9.90
C GLY A 271 -2.66 -23.25 10.34
N VAL A 272 -2.93 -24.11 11.31
CA VAL A 272 -4.25 -24.23 11.91
C VAL A 272 -4.18 -24.14 13.42
N LEU A 273 -5.04 -23.32 14.01
CA LEU A 273 -5.16 -23.19 15.46
C LEU A 273 -6.27 -24.11 15.96
N HIS A 274 -5.87 -25.03 16.82
CA HIS A 274 -6.76 -25.97 17.49
C HIS A 274 -7.04 -25.50 18.90
N THR A 275 -8.28 -25.58 19.36
CA THR A 275 -8.62 -25.54 20.78
C THR A 275 -8.07 -26.77 21.50
N LEU A 276 -8.07 -26.74 22.84
CA LEU A 276 -7.53 -27.84 23.66
C LEU A 276 -8.22 -29.20 23.42
N ASP A 277 -9.48 -29.19 22.99
CA ASP A 277 -10.25 -30.38 22.59
C ASP A 277 -9.94 -30.86 21.16
N GLY A 278 -8.99 -30.25 20.46
CA GLY A 278 -8.56 -30.60 19.11
C GLY A 278 -9.43 -30.04 17.97
N ASN A 279 -10.55 -29.39 18.29
CA ASN A 279 -11.34 -28.67 17.30
C ASN A 279 -10.62 -27.40 16.84
N TRP A 280 -10.96 -26.83 15.68
CA TRP A 280 -10.35 -25.56 15.20
C TRP A 280 -11.37 -24.45 14.94
N ASN A 281 -12.65 -24.74 15.21
CA ASN A 281 -13.78 -23.88 14.86
C ASN A 281 -14.86 -23.89 15.93
N LYS A 282 -15.10 -25.05 16.55
CA LYS A 282 -15.97 -25.17 17.71
C LYS A 282 -15.25 -24.60 18.93
N ASN A 283 -15.89 -23.71 19.67
CA ASN A 283 -15.37 -23.08 20.89
C ASN A 283 -13.98 -22.41 20.71
N SER A 284 -13.63 -22.02 19.49
CA SER A 284 -12.37 -21.30 19.24
C SER A 284 -12.56 -19.83 19.62
N PRO A 285 -11.70 -19.27 20.49
CA PRO A 285 -11.77 -17.85 20.86
C PRO A 285 -11.60 -16.95 19.65
N LEU A 286 -10.72 -17.30 18.71
CA LEU A 286 -10.56 -16.55 17.47
C LEU A 286 -11.84 -16.59 16.62
N VAL A 287 -12.36 -17.78 16.32
CA VAL A 287 -13.52 -17.91 15.42
C VAL A 287 -14.77 -17.28 16.00
N THR A 288 -14.95 -17.35 17.32
CA THR A 288 -16.08 -16.71 18.02
C THR A 288 -15.92 -15.19 17.99
N CYS A 289 -14.72 -14.67 18.27
CA CYS A 289 -14.39 -13.25 18.15
C CYS A 289 -14.66 -12.71 16.74
N LEU A 290 -14.24 -13.45 15.70
CA LEU A 290 -14.44 -13.05 14.30
C LEU A 290 -15.94 -12.90 13.94
N LYS A 291 -16.81 -13.74 14.52
CA LYS A 291 -18.27 -13.65 14.32
C LYS A 291 -18.87 -12.53 15.13
N ASP A 292 -18.66 -12.54 16.44
CA ASP A 292 -19.32 -11.65 17.39
C ASP A 292 -18.94 -10.19 17.15
N LEU A 293 -17.66 -9.94 16.83
CA LEU A 293 -17.15 -8.61 16.53
C LEU A 293 -17.25 -8.25 15.03
N LYS A 294 -17.87 -9.09 14.19
CA LYS A 294 -18.14 -8.82 12.76
C LYS A 294 -16.88 -8.57 11.91
N PHE A 295 -15.84 -9.39 12.13
CA PHE A 295 -14.74 -9.53 11.17
C PHE A 295 -15.09 -10.42 9.98
N TYR A 296 -16.19 -11.16 10.10
CA TYR A 296 -16.98 -11.56 8.96
C TYR A 296 -18.06 -10.53 8.66
N GLU A 297 -18.36 -10.35 7.38
CA GLU A 297 -19.49 -9.54 6.94
C GLU A 297 -20.77 -10.00 7.66
N ASN A 298 -21.36 -9.08 8.42
CA ASN A 298 -22.53 -9.33 9.27
C ASN A 298 -22.36 -10.45 10.31
N GLY A 299 -21.13 -10.80 10.68
CA GLY A 299 -20.83 -11.90 11.62
C GLY A 299 -21.08 -13.30 11.06
N GLN A 300 -21.40 -13.42 9.76
CA GLN A 300 -21.71 -14.70 9.13
C GLN A 300 -20.44 -15.46 8.78
N ARG A 301 -20.27 -16.66 9.36
CA ARG A 301 -19.14 -17.54 9.01
C ARG A 301 -19.07 -17.74 7.49
N ASP A 302 -17.85 -17.76 6.97
CA ASP A 302 -17.56 -17.82 5.52
C ASP A 302 -17.96 -16.58 4.70
N GLY A 303 -18.55 -15.56 5.35
CA GLY A 303 -18.79 -14.24 4.77
C GLY A 303 -17.51 -13.56 4.30
N LEU A 304 -17.65 -12.42 3.60
CA LEU A 304 -16.50 -11.62 3.23
C LEU A 304 -15.73 -11.19 4.49
N LYS A 305 -14.40 -11.15 4.41
CA LYS A 305 -13.60 -10.59 5.50
C LYS A 305 -13.89 -9.10 5.61
N SER A 306 -14.06 -8.60 6.82
CA SER A 306 -14.35 -7.21 7.13
C SER A 306 -13.53 -6.73 8.31
N ILE A 307 -13.30 -5.43 8.38
CA ILE A 307 -12.78 -4.77 9.58
C ILE A 307 -13.94 -3.96 10.16
N PRO A 308 -14.42 -4.27 11.37
CA PRO A 308 -15.60 -3.61 11.93
C PRO A 308 -15.31 -2.16 12.28
N LEU A 309 -16.31 -1.27 12.13
CA LEU A 309 -16.18 0.17 12.39
C LEU A 309 -15.74 0.48 13.84
N SER A 310 -16.06 -0.39 14.80
CA SER A 310 -15.62 -0.26 16.20
C SER A 310 -14.09 -0.24 16.32
N MET A 311 -13.34 -0.86 15.41
CA MET A 311 -11.88 -0.79 15.39
C MET A 311 -11.34 0.62 15.17
N ARG A 312 -12.17 1.57 14.71
CA ARG A 312 -11.80 2.99 14.62
C ARG A 312 -11.60 3.63 16.01
N LEU A 313 -12.34 3.13 17.00
CA LEU A 313 -12.42 3.68 18.35
C LEU A 313 -11.81 2.74 19.38
N GLU A 314 -11.28 1.59 18.97
CA GLU A 314 -10.57 0.71 19.89
C GLU A 314 -9.45 1.45 20.63
N SER A 315 -9.04 0.89 21.77
CA SER A 315 -7.83 1.31 22.45
C SER A 315 -6.68 1.43 21.47
N ARG A 316 -5.86 2.48 21.61
CA ARG A 316 -4.78 2.78 20.66
C ARG A 316 -3.86 1.58 20.49
N MET A 317 -3.55 0.88 21.57
CA MET A 317 -2.73 -0.33 21.55
C MET A 317 -3.35 -1.43 20.67
N VAL A 318 -4.66 -1.71 20.80
CA VAL A 318 -5.35 -2.72 19.97
C VAL A 318 -5.27 -2.32 18.49
N ARG A 319 -5.49 -1.05 18.16
CA ARG A 319 -5.37 -0.53 16.78
C ARG A 319 -3.94 -0.68 16.23
N GLU A 320 -2.93 -0.33 17.01
CA GLU A 320 -1.52 -0.43 16.60
C GLU A 320 -1.10 -1.89 16.36
N ILE A 321 -1.44 -2.80 17.28
CA ILE A 321 -1.08 -4.23 17.19
C ILE A 321 -1.89 -4.94 16.11
N PHE A 322 -3.17 -4.59 15.93
CA PHE A 322 -3.96 -5.07 14.80
C PHE A 322 -3.31 -4.70 13.46
N MET A 323 -2.87 -3.44 13.32
CA MET A 323 -2.14 -3.01 12.13
C MET A 323 -0.83 -3.78 11.97
N ALA A 324 -0.11 -4.07 13.05
CA ALA A 324 1.11 -4.87 13.01
C ALA A 324 0.87 -6.29 12.48
N GLY A 325 -0.17 -7.00 12.96
CA GLY A 325 -0.54 -8.32 12.44
C GLY A 325 -0.95 -8.29 10.96
N LEU A 326 -1.69 -7.25 10.55
CA LEU A 326 -2.03 -7.05 9.14
C LEU A 326 -0.80 -6.75 8.28
N ILE A 327 0.19 -6.06 8.83
CA ILE A 327 1.47 -5.81 8.17
C ILE A 327 2.28 -7.10 8.08
N ASP A 328 2.30 -7.94 9.11
CA ASP A 328 3.02 -9.20 9.16
C ASP A 328 2.48 -10.25 8.18
N SER A 329 1.21 -10.20 7.83
CA SER A 329 0.62 -10.98 6.73
C SER A 329 0.92 -10.33 5.37
N ASP A 330 0.02 -9.48 4.87
CA ASP A 330 0.04 -8.93 3.52
C ASP A 330 0.89 -7.65 3.35
N GLY A 331 1.37 -7.07 4.45
CA GLY A 331 2.14 -5.83 4.42
C GLY A 331 3.59 -5.98 3.96
N CYS A 332 4.11 -4.88 3.42
CA CYS A 332 5.51 -4.71 3.07
C CYS A 332 6.03 -3.38 3.61
N VAL A 333 7.15 -3.41 4.35
CA VAL A 333 7.82 -2.21 4.86
C VAL A 333 9.05 -1.94 4.01
N TYR A 334 9.21 -0.70 3.56
CA TYR A 334 10.32 -0.31 2.70
C TYR A 334 10.77 1.11 3.01
N ASN A 335 12.03 1.40 2.69
CA ASN A 335 12.60 2.73 2.80
C ASN A 335 12.60 3.39 1.42
N ASP A 336 11.90 4.50 1.31
CA ASP A 336 11.83 5.31 0.10
C ASP A 336 12.37 6.70 0.38
N HIS A 337 13.51 7.03 -0.23
CA HIS A 337 14.23 8.30 -0.05
C HIS A 337 14.46 8.71 1.42
N GLY A 338 14.80 7.75 2.28
CA GLY A 338 15.06 7.98 3.71
C GLY A 338 13.80 7.98 4.59
N THR A 339 12.62 7.81 4.00
CA THR A 339 11.35 7.71 4.72
C THR A 339 10.89 6.25 4.71
N VAL A 340 10.69 5.68 5.90
CA VAL A 340 10.10 4.35 6.04
C VAL A 340 8.60 4.44 5.73
N LYS A 341 8.12 3.53 4.90
CA LYS A 341 6.73 3.45 4.44
C LYS A 341 6.22 2.02 4.60
N ILE A 342 4.93 1.89 4.85
CA ILE A 342 4.22 0.61 4.88
C ILE A 342 3.33 0.55 3.64
N LYS A 343 3.38 -0.55 2.90
CA LYS A 343 2.49 -0.88 1.79
C LYS A 343 1.59 -2.05 2.21
N ILE A 344 0.27 -1.88 2.10
CA ILE A 344 -0.71 -2.96 2.35
C ILE A 344 -1.63 -3.07 1.12
N PRO A 345 -1.54 -4.16 0.32
CA PRO A 345 -2.47 -4.43 -0.77
C PRO A 345 -3.74 -5.11 -0.25
N THR A 346 -4.89 -4.85 -0.88
CA THR A 346 -6.11 -5.62 -0.65
C THR A 346 -7.03 -5.56 -1.87
N ALA A 347 -7.75 -6.66 -2.14
CA ALA A 347 -8.80 -6.73 -3.15
C ALA A 347 -10.22 -6.67 -2.54
N PHE A 348 -10.34 -6.50 -1.21
CA PHE A 348 -11.62 -6.53 -0.50
C PHE A 348 -12.01 -5.12 -0.04
N ALA A 349 -13.18 -4.64 -0.47
CA ALA A 349 -13.67 -3.30 -0.13
C ALA A 349 -13.83 -3.09 1.39
N LEU A 350 -14.33 -4.09 2.12
CA LEU A 350 -14.52 -3.99 3.58
C LEU A 350 -13.19 -3.93 4.36
N ILE A 351 -12.12 -4.54 3.83
CA ILE A 351 -10.77 -4.43 4.39
C ILE A 351 -10.17 -3.07 4.01
N ARG A 352 -10.34 -2.63 2.76
CA ARG A 352 -9.92 -1.31 2.26
C ARG A 352 -10.46 -0.20 3.16
N ASP A 353 -11.74 -0.21 3.47
CA ASP A 353 -12.38 0.81 4.31
C ASP A 353 -11.79 0.77 5.74
N GLY A 354 -11.60 -0.44 6.27
CA GLY A 354 -10.91 -0.72 7.53
C GLY A 354 -9.54 -0.09 7.68
N ILE A 355 -8.64 -0.39 6.73
CA ILE A 355 -7.27 0.12 6.74
C ILE A 355 -7.28 1.66 6.72
N LEU A 356 -8.16 2.26 5.91
CA LEU A 356 -8.27 3.71 5.82
C LEU A 356 -8.64 4.34 7.15
N PHE A 357 -9.73 3.89 7.79
CA PHE A 357 -10.19 4.53 9.01
C PHE A 357 -9.31 4.20 10.22
N ILE A 358 -8.71 3.01 10.31
CA ILE A 358 -7.77 2.70 11.40
C ILE A 358 -6.54 3.59 11.26
N GLY A 359 -5.93 3.63 10.06
CA GLY A 359 -4.77 4.46 9.78
C GLY A 359 -5.00 5.94 10.12
N ARG A 360 -6.15 6.50 9.73
CA ARG A 360 -6.50 7.88 10.08
C ARG A 360 -6.82 8.07 11.56
N SER A 361 -7.50 7.12 12.21
CA SER A 361 -7.82 7.20 13.63
C SER A 361 -6.55 7.23 14.50
N LEU A 362 -5.48 6.58 14.03
CA LEU A 362 -4.14 6.56 14.62
C LEU A 362 -3.30 7.82 14.30
N GLY A 363 -3.83 8.74 13.49
CA GLY A 363 -3.11 9.96 13.08
C GLY A 363 -2.03 9.72 12.02
N LEU A 364 -2.06 8.57 11.32
CA LEU A 364 -1.13 8.30 10.23
C LEU A 364 -1.58 9.00 8.95
N SER A 365 -0.62 9.43 8.15
CA SER A 365 -0.92 9.83 6.77
C SER A 365 -1.17 8.57 5.95
N VAL A 366 -2.30 8.54 5.24
CA VAL A 366 -2.71 7.41 4.39
C VAL A 366 -2.87 7.91 2.95
N SER A 367 -2.23 7.24 1.99
CA SER A 367 -2.57 7.37 0.57
C SER A 367 -2.98 6.03 0.01
N VAL A 368 -3.89 6.04 -0.96
CA VAL A 368 -4.41 4.82 -1.59
C VAL A 368 -4.14 4.91 -3.07
N SER A 369 -3.48 3.91 -3.64
CA SER A 369 -3.43 3.73 -5.08
C SER A 369 -4.29 2.55 -5.51
N PHE A 370 -4.67 2.52 -6.79
CA PHE A 370 -5.54 1.49 -7.33
C PHE A 370 -4.88 0.86 -8.55
N GLU A 371 -4.75 -0.46 -8.53
CA GLU A 371 -4.32 -1.26 -9.66
C GLU A 371 -5.56 -1.97 -10.24
N PRO A 372 -6.03 -1.58 -11.44
CA PRO A 372 -7.20 -2.21 -12.04
C PRO A 372 -6.91 -3.65 -12.44
N GLU A 373 -7.98 -4.42 -12.58
CA GLU A 373 -7.97 -5.81 -13.00
C GLU A 373 -7.18 -5.99 -14.31
N ARG A 374 -6.23 -6.92 -14.34
CA ARG A 374 -5.43 -7.25 -15.52
C ARG A 374 -5.50 -8.73 -15.82
N GLN A 375 -5.96 -9.06 -17.02
CA GLN A 375 -5.83 -10.42 -17.54
C GLN A 375 -4.38 -10.65 -17.99
N ARG A 376 -3.64 -11.50 -17.27
CA ARG A 376 -2.34 -12.02 -17.71
C ARG A 376 -2.53 -13.41 -18.30
N GLU A 377 -1.54 -13.89 -19.07
CA GLU A 377 -1.64 -15.18 -19.81
C GLU A 377 -2.02 -16.38 -18.93
N LEU A 378 -1.73 -16.34 -17.62
CA LEU A 378 -1.92 -17.47 -16.70
C LEU A 378 -2.86 -17.19 -15.52
N PHE A 379 -3.24 -15.93 -15.26
CA PHE A 379 -4.12 -15.58 -14.15
C PHE A 379 -4.81 -14.24 -14.37
N CYS A 380 -5.96 -14.08 -13.72
CA CYS A 380 -6.66 -12.82 -13.61
C CYS A 380 -6.17 -12.10 -12.35
N GLN A 381 -5.55 -10.93 -12.50
CA GLN A 381 -5.23 -10.06 -11.38
C GLN A 381 -6.46 -9.22 -11.09
N HIS A 382 -7.08 -9.33 -9.91
CA HIS A 382 -8.25 -8.55 -9.51
C HIS A 382 -7.93 -7.05 -9.29
N ASP A 383 -8.98 -6.23 -9.27
CA ASP A 383 -8.92 -4.85 -8.78
C ASP A 383 -8.30 -4.82 -7.38
N THR A 384 -7.21 -4.09 -7.22
CA THR A 384 -6.41 -4.08 -5.98
C THR A 384 -6.22 -2.65 -5.50
N TRP A 385 -6.62 -2.38 -4.27
CA TRP A 385 -6.26 -1.16 -3.56
C TRP A 385 -4.92 -1.35 -2.84
N ILE A 386 -4.05 -0.37 -2.94
CA ILE A 386 -2.74 -0.37 -2.31
C ILE A 386 -2.64 0.83 -1.39
N PHE A 387 -2.62 0.54 -0.10
CA PHE A 387 -2.44 1.54 0.94
C PHE A 387 -0.96 1.80 1.14
N HIS A 388 -0.60 3.07 1.19
CA HIS A 388 0.69 3.54 1.67
C HIS A 388 0.46 4.32 2.96
N LEU A 389 1.04 3.81 4.05
CA LEU A 389 1.02 4.49 5.35
C LEU A 389 2.36 5.16 5.57
N PHE A 390 2.31 6.38 6.08
CA PHE A 390 3.47 7.20 6.39
C PHE A 390 3.36 7.70 7.83
N PRO A 391 4.50 7.95 8.50
CA PRO A 391 4.48 8.49 9.86
C PRO A 391 3.77 9.84 9.94
N GLY A 392 3.79 10.64 8.85
CA GLY A 392 3.22 11.98 8.87
C GLY A 392 3.85 12.81 9.99
N SER A 393 3.00 13.41 10.82
CA SER A 393 3.45 14.07 12.05
C SER A 393 3.39 13.15 13.28
N ASN A 394 2.75 11.98 13.20
CA ASN A 394 2.65 11.00 14.29
C ASN A 394 3.67 9.85 14.17
N ARG A 395 4.95 10.20 14.25
CA ARG A 395 6.06 9.24 14.09
C ARG A 395 6.13 8.20 15.22
N ALA A 396 5.70 8.57 16.43
CA ALA A 396 5.70 7.68 17.58
C ALA A 396 4.75 6.49 17.36
N VAL A 397 3.50 6.74 16.94
CA VAL A 397 2.54 5.69 16.59
C VAL A 397 3.06 4.81 15.46
N PHE A 398 3.58 5.41 14.38
CA PHE A 398 4.12 4.64 13.26
C PHE A 398 5.27 3.71 13.69
N THR A 399 6.17 4.19 14.56
CA THR A 399 7.28 3.38 15.08
C THR A 399 6.78 2.30 16.03
N SER A 400 5.77 2.60 16.84
CA SER A 400 5.10 1.63 17.72
C SER A 400 4.55 0.44 16.92
N ILE A 401 3.77 0.71 15.85
CA ILE A 401 3.23 -0.34 14.96
C ILE A 401 4.34 -1.23 14.39
N LEU A 402 5.43 -0.63 13.91
CA LEU A 402 6.56 -1.41 13.39
C LEU A 402 7.24 -2.23 14.50
N GLY A 403 7.36 -1.68 15.71
CA GLY A 403 7.88 -2.38 16.89
C GLY A 403 7.08 -3.63 17.23
N GLU A 404 5.76 -3.57 17.05
CA GLU A 404 4.81 -4.67 17.29
C GLU A 404 4.78 -5.71 16.15
N CYS A 405 5.36 -5.43 14.98
CA CYS A 405 5.50 -6.43 13.92
C CYS A 405 6.44 -7.55 14.38
N SER A 406 6.09 -8.82 14.16
CA SER A 406 6.93 -9.96 14.50
C SER A 406 8.03 -10.20 13.48
N CYS A 407 7.77 -9.95 12.20
CA CYS A 407 8.71 -10.21 11.12
C CYS A 407 9.88 -9.21 11.17
N GLU A 408 11.10 -9.67 11.39
CA GLU A 408 12.25 -8.79 11.65
C GLU A 408 12.51 -7.80 10.50
N ARG A 409 12.32 -8.23 9.26
CA ARG A 409 12.45 -7.37 8.06
C ARG A 409 11.37 -6.28 7.98
N LYS A 410 10.21 -6.47 8.61
CA LYS A 410 9.11 -5.49 8.66
C LYS A 410 9.31 -4.54 9.84
N ARG A 411 9.68 -5.07 11.01
CA ARG A 411 10.04 -4.30 12.21
C ARG A 411 11.24 -3.38 11.99
N ASN A 412 12.30 -3.92 11.41
CA ASN A 412 13.60 -3.25 11.19
C ASN A 412 13.96 -3.24 9.71
N PRO A 413 13.26 -2.45 8.86
CA PRO A 413 13.54 -2.43 7.43
C PRO A 413 14.99 -1.98 7.17
N VAL A 414 15.75 -2.84 6.50
CA VAL A 414 17.16 -2.61 6.20
C VAL A 414 17.30 -1.27 5.47
N LYS A 415 18.18 -0.41 5.99
CA LYS A 415 18.56 0.82 5.28
C LYS A 415 19.23 0.41 3.96
N LEU A 416 18.52 0.55 2.84
CA LEU A 416 19.16 0.64 1.54
C LEU A 416 20.25 1.73 1.65
N GLY A 417 21.44 1.47 1.11
CA GLY A 417 22.68 2.21 1.38
C GLY A 417 22.55 3.75 1.42
N PRO A 418 23.48 4.44 2.08
CA PRO A 418 23.30 5.81 2.55
C PRO A 418 22.90 6.79 1.43
N CYS A 419 21.61 7.12 1.40
CA CYS A 419 21.14 8.31 0.70
C CYS A 419 21.57 9.51 1.56
N ARG A 420 22.52 10.32 1.08
CA ARG A 420 23.03 11.53 1.74
C ARG A 420 21.94 12.61 1.75
N ILE A 421 20.96 12.50 2.62
CA ILE A 421 20.09 13.61 3.00
C ILE A 421 20.19 13.74 4.53
N PRO A 422 20.69 14.88 5.06
CA PRO A 422 20.74 15.10 6.49
C PRO A 422 19.30 15.33 6.99
N LEU A 423 18.68 14.27 7.51
CA LEU A 423 17.52 14.42 8.37
C LEU A 423 18.02 14.99 9.70
N ALA A 424 17.63 16.22 10.02
CA ALA A 424 17.85 16.77 11.35
C ALA A 424 17.21 15.82 12.39
N PRO A 425 17.86 15.57 13.54
CA PRO A 425 17.24 14.81 14.63
C PRO A 425 16.00 15.58 15.10
N VAL A 426 14.83 14.98 14.91
CA VAL A 426 13.56 15.50 15.41
C VAL A 426 13.53 15.22 16.90
N THR A 427 13.46 16.28 17.70
CA THR A 427 13.16 16.18 19.13
C THR A 427 11.66 15.95 19.29
N GLU A 428 11.26 14.89 19.97
CA GLU A 428 9.87 14.64 20.35
C GLU A 428 9.37 15.83 21.18
N THR A 429 8.36 16.54 20.68
CA THR A 429 7.65 17.58 21.44
C THR A 429 6.23 17.09 21.72
N ASP A 430 5.83 17.10 22.97
CA ASP A 430 4.53 16.62 23.48
C ASP A 430 3.37 17.60 23.20
N SER A 431 3.43 18.36 22.09
CA SER A 431 2.30 19.23 21.75
C SER A 431 1.21 18.39 21.07
N SER A 432 0.00 18.36 21.66
CA SER A 432 -1.16 17.61 21.14
C SER A 432 -1.52 17.96 19.68
N VAL A 433 -1.19 19.18 19.23
CA VAL A 433 -1.39 19.67 17.86
C VAL A 433 -0.43 19.00 16.85
N SER A 434 0.72 18.48 17.31
CA SER A 434 1.72 17.84 16.44
C SER A 434 1.21 16.56 15.76
N ASN A 435 0.22 15.85 16.31
CA ASN A 435 -0.20 14.54 15.78
C ASN A 435 -1.30 14.59 14.71
N MET A 436 -1.66 15.78 14.22
CA MET A 436 -2.71 15.95 13.21
C MET A 436 -2.27 15.56 11.79
N ILE A 437 -3.18 14.97 11.04
CA ILE A 437 -2.97 14.61 9.63
C ILE A 437 -3.18 15.84 8.77
N SER A 438 -2.15 16.24 8.01
CA SER A 438 -2.23 17.37 7.10
C SER A 438 -2.68 16.92 5.71
N ILE A 439 -3.79 17.45 5.20
CA ILE A 439 -4.30 17.15 3.86
C ILE A 439 -4.32 18.38 2.96
N ALA A 440 -3.90 18.19 1.72
CA ALA A 440 -4.05 19.20 0.68
C ALA A 440 -5.51 19.23 0.22
N PHE A 441 -6.05 20.42 -0.05
CA PHE A 441 -7.47 20.57 -0.34
C PHE A 441 -7.73 21.69 -1.35
N GLU A 442 -8.82 21.51 -2.09
CA GLU A 442 -9.47 22.49 -2.92
C GLU A 442 -10.83 22.83 -2.30
N SER A 443 -11.28 24.04 -2.58
CA SER A 443 -12.59 24.49 -2.16
C SER A 443 -13.27 25.20 -3.31
N SER A 444 -14.53 24.86 -3.55
CA SER A 444 -15.36 25.45 -4.62
C SER A 444 -16.70 25.89 -4.05
N SER A 445 -17.24 27.00 -4.55
CA SER A 445 -18.61 27.40 -4.20
C SER A 445 -19.59 26.36 -4.74
N CYS A 446 -20.57 25.98 -3.92
CA CYS A 446 -21.68 25.12 -4.33
C CYS A 446 -23.04 25.85 -4.29
N GLY A 447 -23.03 27.18 -4.28
CA GLY A 447 -24.24 28.01 -4.17
C GLY A 447 -24.76 28.07 -2.74
N GLU A 448 -26.06 28.29 -2.59
CA GLU A 448 -26.72 28.26 -1.30
C GLU A 448 -27.23 26.85 -0.97
N ALA A 449 -26.99 26.39 0.25
CA ALA A 449 -27.55 25.13 0.75
C ALA A 449 -28.02 25.31 2.20
N ASN A 450 -28.86 24.38 2.66
CA ASN A 450 -29.21 24.30 4.07
C ASN A 450 -28.00 23.79 4.86
N VAL A 451 -27.68 24.50 5.93
CA VAL A 451 -26.60 24.14 6.85
C VAL A 451 -27.11 24.15 8.28
N ILE A 452 -26.36 23.47 9.13
CA ILE A 452 -26.63 23.37 10.56
C ILE A 452 -25.42 23.94 11.32
N ALA A 453 -25.65 25.07 12.00
CA ALA A 453 -24.70 25.68 12.94
C ALA A 453 -24.81 24.95 14.28
N VAL A 454 -23.68 24.45 14.79
CA VAL A 454 -23.59 23.80 16.09
C VAL A 454 -22.87 24.74 17.05
N HIS A 455 -23.60 25.30 18.00
CA HIS A 455 -23.05 26.13 19.07
C HIS A 455 -22.74 25.24 20.27
N LEU A 456 -21.49 25.23 20.71
CA LEU A 456 -21.05 24.55 21.93
C LEU A 456 -21.16 25.49 23.14
N LYS A 457 -21.25 24.92 24.35
CA LYS A 457 -21.19 25.69 25.60
C LYS A 457 -19.87 26.45 25.75
N ASP A 458 -18.76 25.80 25.39
CA ASP A 458 -17.47 26.47 25.22
C ASP A 458 -17.37 27.04 23.80
N PRO A 459 -17.37 28.37 23.60
CA PRO A 459 -17.25 28.97 22.28
C PRO A 459 -15.89 28.73 21.61
N LEU A 460 -14.86 28.33 22.36
CA LEU A 460 -13.56 27.90 21.83
C LEU A 460 -13.47 26.38 21.64
N GLY A 461 -14.53 25.66 22.04
CA GLY A 461 -14.65 24.22 21.91
C GLY A 461 -14.58 23.77 20.46
N THR A 462 -14.17 22.51 20.28
CA THR A 462 -14.09 21.86 18.98
C THR A 462 -14.90 20.58 18.98
N PHE A 463 -15.28 20.11 17.80
CA PHE A 463 -15.87 18.80 17.61
C PHE A 463 -15.34 18.15 16.33
N LEU A 464 -15.46 16.82 16.24
CA LEU A 464 -14.99 16.01 15.13
C LEU A 464 -16.12 15.55 14.22
N THR A 465 -15.96 15.78 12.93
CA THR A 465 -16.81 15.16 11.89
C THR A 465 -16.42 13.70 11.67
N GLU A 466 -17.25 12.93 10.96
CA GLU A 466 -16.92 11.55 10.54
C GLU A 466 -15.58 11.46 9.78
N GLN A 467 -15.27 12.49 8.99
CA GLN A 467 -14.02 12.59 8.23
C GLN A 467 -12.84 13.05 9.09
N GLN A 468 -13.03 13.16 10.41
CA GLN A 468 -12.06 13.63 11.41
C GLN A 468 -11.61 15.08 11.20
N LEU A 469 -12.35 15.86 10.43
CA LEU A 469 -12.13 17.30 10.32
C LEU A 469 -12.47 17.96 11.67
N VAL A 470 -11.54 18.78 12.16
CA VAL A 470 -11.73 19.60 13.36
C VAL A 470 -12.54 20.83 13.00
N CYS A 471 -13.71 20.97 13.63
CA CYS A 471 -14.58 22.15 13.47
C CYS A 471 -14.68 22.88 14.81
N TYR A 472 -14.74 24.21 14.75
CA TYR A 472 -15.02 25.06 15.91
C TYR A 472 -16.53 25.26 16.11
N SER A 473 -16.92 25.57 17.34
CA SER A 473 -18.26 26.04 17.69
C SER A 473 -18.71 27.19 16.78
N ALA A 474 -19.96 27.14 16.34
CA ALA A 474 -20.60 28.25 15.64
C ALA A 474 -20.72 29.47 16.57
N GLY A 475 -20.68 30.68 16.01
CA GLY A 475 -20.89 31.92 16.77
C GLY A 475 -19.75 32.32 17.71
N ARG A 476 -18.51 31.94 17.41
CA ARG A 476 -17.33 32.52 18.05
C ARG A 476 -17.35 34.03 17.80
N ASP A 477 -17.75 34.79 18.83
CA ASP A 477 -17.96 36.23 18.76
C ASP A 477 -16.69 36.91 18.21
N GLU A 478 -16.79 37.80 17.23
CA GLU A 478 -15.61 38.44 16.61
C GLU A 478 -14.72 39.15 17.65
N LYS A 479 -15.32 39.54 18.79
CA LYS A 479 -14.66 40.17 19.93
C LYS A 479 -13.80 39.21 20.77
N PHE A 480 -14.00 37.89 20.65
CA PHE A 480 -13.32 36.85 21.42
C PHE A 480 -12.21 36.15 20.62
N ARG A 481 -11.53 36.88 19.72
CA ARG A 481 -10.23 36.39 19.25
C ARG A 481 -9.24 36.50 20.40
N PRO A 482 -8.62 35.40 20.85
CA PRO A 482 -7.50 35.52 21.78
C PRO A 482 -6.47 36.42 21.09
N SER A 483 -6.19 37.57 21.70
CA SER A 483 -5.04 38.37 21.32
C SER A 483 -3.86 37.41 21.26
N THR A 484 -3.17 37.33 20.11
CA THR A 484 -1.84 36.71 20.04
C THR A 484 -1.09 37.12 21.30
N PRO A 485 -0.47 36.19 22.05
CA PRO A 485 0.10 36.51 23.34
C PRO A 485 0.96 37.77 23.18
N THR A 486 0.53 38.86 23.82
CA THR A 486 1.25 40.12 23.83
C THR A 486 2.68 39.82 24.26
N GLU A 487 3.66 40.36 23.53
CA GLU A 487 5.10 40.07 23.62
C GLU A 487 5.72 40.15 25.04
N GLY A 488 4.97 40.57 26.07
CA GLY A 488 5.41 40.66 27.46
C GLY A 488 5.01 39.52 28.41
N ALA A 489 4.08 38.61 28.05
CA ALA A 489 3.51 37.68 29.05
C ALA A 489 4.22 36.31 29.19
N LEU A 490 5.22 36.01 28.36
CA LEU A 490 5.94 34.72 28.37
C LEU A 490 7.35 34.78 28.99
N LEU A 491 7.73 35.92 29.60
CA LEU A 491 9.05 36.12 30.23
C LEU A 491 9.02 36.10 31.77
N GLY A 492 7.98 35.53 32.38
CA GLY A 492 7.74 35.67 33.83
C GLY A 492 8.31 34.59 34.76
N ASP A 493 8.98 33.55 34.29
CA ASP A 493 9.50 32.51 35.21
C ASP A 493 10.84 31.93 34.73
N ASP A 494 11.95 32.43 35.30
CA ASP A 494 13.34 32.00 35.05
C ASP A 494 13.60 30.51 35.35
N LYS A 495 12.61 29.80 35.91
CA LYS A 495 12.67 28.38 36.21
C LYS A 495 12.61 27.47 34.98
N ASN A 496 12.27 28.02 33.81
CA ASN A 496 12.01 27.25 32.59
C ASN A 496 13.15 27.21 31.56
N PHE A 497 14.37 27.61 31.92
CA PHE A 497 15.51 27.61 30.99
C PHE A 497 16.73 26.90 31.59
N CYS A 498 17.45 26.16 30.75
CA CYS A 498 18.74 25.62 31.11
C CYS A 498 19.71 26.76 31.41
N PHE A 499 20.21 26.82 32.65
CA PHE A 499 21.01 27.92 33.16
C PHE A 499 22.30 28.21 32.36
N SER A 500 22.88 27.21 31.68
CA SER A 500 24.13 27.36 30.91
C SER A 500 23.95 27.65 29.42
N CYS A 501 22.83 27.24 28.81
CA CYS A 501 22.62 27.43 27.36
C CYS A 501 21.31 28.12 26.98
N SER A 502 20.53 28.58 27.95
CA SER A 502 19.27 29.31 27.76
C SER A 502 18.25 28.60 26.85
N ARG A 503 18.29 27.26 26.78
CA ARG A 503 17.30 26.44 26.05
C ARG A 503 16.10 26.15 26.95
N ALA A 504 14.88 26.27 26.42
CA ALA A 504 13.62 25.99 27.12
C ALA A 504 13.50 24.51 27.56
N VAL A 505 12.76 24.24 28.64
CA VAL A 505 12.54 22.92 29.27
C VAL A 505 11.93 21.91 28.30
N ASN A 506 12.54 20.72 28.20
CA ASN A 506 11.89 19.46 27.79
C ASN A 506 12.49 18.32 28.65
N SER A 507 11.68 17.75 29.55
CA SER A 507 11.84 16.53 30.38
C SER A 507 13.22 16.16 31.02
N LYS A 508 13.17 15.88 32.34
CA LYS A 508 14.21 15.39 33.28
C LYS A 508 15.39 16.34 33.53
N PHE A 509 15.20 17.21 34.52
CA PHE A 509 16.27 17.96 35.19
C PHE A 509 16.52 17.36 36.58
N GLU A 510 17.79 17.31 36.99
CA GLU A 510 18.20 16.98 38.36
C GLU A 510 18.99 18.18 38.92
N ILE A 511 18.82 18.47 40.21
CA ILE A 511 19.54 19.53 40.90
C ILE A 511 21.01 19.11 41.01
N VAL A 512 21.92 19.93 40.47
CA VAL A 512 23.37 19.65 40.51
C VAL A 512 23.94 20.20 41.83
N PRO A 513 24.87 19.51 42.51
CA PRO A 513 25.24 19.81 43.90
C PRO A 513 25.74 21.22 44.19
N PHE A 514 26.23 21.95 43.17
CA PHE A 514 26.91 23.23 43.34
C PHE A 514 25.98 24.46 43.29
N ALA A 515 24.71 24.30 42.87
CA ALA A 515 23.76 25.39 42.82
C ALA A 515 22.37 24.88 43.23
N ARG A 516 22.00 25.07 44.50
CA ARG A 516 20.75 24.59 45.11
C ARG A 516 19.46 25.10 44.42
N ARG A 517 19.54 25.89 43.35
CA ARG A 517 18.38 26.45 42.62
C ARG A 517 18.51 26.44 41.09
N SER A 518 19.53 25.82 40.49
CA SER A 518 19.79 25.93 39.04
C SER A 518 19.71 24.59 38.31
N SER A 519 18.84 24.49 37.31
CA SER A 519 18.57 23.28 36.53
C SER A 519 19.33 23.30 35.18
N TRP A 520 19.97 22.17 34.80
CA TRP A 520 20.75 22.03 33.57
C TRP A 520 20.13 21.01 32.59
N CYS A 521 20.16 21.31 31.28
CA CYS A 521 19.74 20.34 30.26
C CYS A 521 20.74 19.18 30.14
N GLU A 522 20.28 18.04 29.61
CA GLU A 522 21.09 16.81 29.52
C GLU A 522 22.40 17.00 28.75
N ASN A 523 22.42 17.84 27.71
CA ASN A 523 23.63 18.14 26.95
C ASN A 523 24.65 18.97 27.75
N CYS A 524 24.20 19.98 28.49
CA CYS A 524 25.07 20.74 29.40
C CYS A 524 25.60 19.84 30.53
N ARG A 525 24.75 18.97 31.08
CA ARG A 525 25.16 17.96 32.07
C ARG A 525 26.23 17.02 31.54
N LYS A 526 26.02 16.43 30.35
CA LYS A 526 27.00 15.54 29.71
C LYS A 526 28.33 16.23 29.43
N ARG A 527 28.29 17.48 28.94
CA ARG A 527 29.52 18.26 28.72
C ARG A 527 30.26 18.51 30.03
N TYR A 528 29.58 19.00 31.06
CA TYR A 528 30.24 19.27 32.34
C TYR A 528 30.70 17.99 33.05
N ALA A 529 29.98 16.89 32.90
CA ALA A 529 30.43 15.60 33.42
C ALA A 529 31.77 15.17 32.81
N VAL A 530 32.03 15.54 31.55
CA VAL A 530 33.29 15.28 30.84
C VAL A 530 34.34 16.34 31.16
N THR A 531 33.99 17.62 31.15
CA THR A 531 34.95 18.72 31.23
C THR A 531 35.24 19.21 32.65
N LYS A 532 34.30 19.02 33.59
CA LYS A 532 34.33 19.53 34.96
C LYS A 532 34.65 21.02 35.04
N ALA A 533 34.30 21.75 33.98
CA ALA A 533 34.69 23.13 33.79
C ALA A 533 33.47 23.99 33.47
N ILE A 534 33.41 25.19 34.04
CA ILE A 534 32.34 26.15 33.78
C ILE A 534 32.90 27.57 33.88
N CYS A 535 32.44 28.47 33.00
CA CYS A 535 32.79 29.88 33.11
C CYS A 535 32.26 30.50 34.41
N ILE A 536 33.09 31.26 35.13
CA ILE A 536 32.70 31.89 36.41
C ILE A 536 31.79 33.10 36.24
N ASN A 537 31.79 33.72 35.05
CA ASN A 537 30.92 34.86 34.78
C ASN A 537 29.47 34.41 34.85
N SER A 538 28.70 35.05 35.74
CA SER A 538 27.32 34.73 36.06
C SER A 538 26.37 34.85 34.88
N GLU A 539 26.68 35.72 33.91
CA GLU A 539 25.89 35.90 32.70
C GLU A 539 26.27 34.91 31.59
N CYS A 540 27.53 34.46 31.56
CA CYS A 540 28.01 33.55 30.51
C CYS A 540 27.77 32.08 30.86
N ARG A 541 28.26 31.63 32.03
CA ARG A 541 28.15 30.25 32.57
C ARG A 541 28.35 29.11 31.54
N MET A 542 29.13 29.37 30.49
CA MET A 542 29.35 28.42 29.41
C MET A 542 30.20 27.26 29.91
N ILE A 543 29.79 26.04 29.54
CA ILE A 543 30.56 24.82 29.75
C ILE A 543 31.36 24.54 28.47
N PRO A 544 32.71 24.65 28.49
CA PRO A 544 33.54 24.36 27.32
C PRO A 544 33.33 22.90 26.88
N SER A 545 33.48 22.65 25.59
CA SER A 545 33.55 21.31 25.02
C SER A 545 34.84 20.59 25.42
N GLU A 546 34.89 19.26 25.22
CA GLU A 546 36.10 18.48 25.51
C GLU A 546 37.33 18.98 24.72
N ASN A 547 37.12 19.43 23.48
CA ASN A 547 38.20 19.98 22.65
C ASN A 547 38.64 21.36 23.13
N GLU A 548 37.69 22.23 23.50
CA GLU A 548 38.03 23.54 24.09
C GLU A 548 38.78 23.38 25.41
N MET A 549 38.42 22.40 26.24
CA MET A 549 39.17 22.10 27.46
C MET A 549 40.58 21.60 27.20
N LYS A 550 40.77 20.74 26.19
CA LYS A 550 42.13 20.33 25.79
C LYS A 550 42.94 21.54 25.33
N GLN A 551 42.35 22.41 24.51
CA GLN A 551 43.00 23.65 24.07
C GLN A 551 43.37 24.57 25.24
N MET A 552 42.47 24.75 26.21
CA MET A 552 42.73 25.55 27.43
C MET A 552 43.83 24.94 28.29
N ALA A 553 43.88 23.61 28.40
CA ALA A 553 44.92 22.89 29.13
C ALA A 553 46.29 22.99 28.42
N ASP A 554 46.31 22.83 27.10
CA ASP A 554 47.51 22.91 26.27
C ASP A 554 48.09 24.33 26.25
N SER A 555 47.22 25.36 26.21
CA SER A 555 47.62 26.77 26.22
C SER A 555 47.89 27.32 27.62
N LYS A 556 47.50 26.60 28.68
CA LYS A 556 47.41 27.07 30.07
C LYS A 556 46.53 28.33 30.25
N ASP A 557 45.67 28.64 29.29
CA ASP A 557 44.72 29.76 29.35
C ASP A 557 43.30 29.24 29.55
N PHE A 558 42.84 29.26 30.80
CA PHE A 558 41.48 28.88 31.18
C PHE A 558 40.50 30.07 31.08
N SER A 559 40.51 30.74 29.94
CA SER A 559 39.58 31.84 29.63
C SER A 559 38.43 31.34 28.76
N CYS A 560 37.21 31.68 29.12
CA CYS A 560 36.01 31.27 28.38
C CYS A 560 36.07 31.81 26.95
N SER A 561 35.90 30.93 25.96
CA SER A 561 35.96 31.27 24.53
C SER A 561 34.94 32.35 24.12
N TYR A 562 33.89 32.54 24.91
CA TYR A 562 32.80 33.49 24.62
C TYR A 562 32.94 34.84 25.31
N CYS A 563 33.07 34.86 26.64
CA CYS A 563 33.10 36.10 27.42
C CYS A 563 34.50 36.49 27.93
N ARG A 564 35.52 35.67 27.63
CA ARG A 564 36.90 35.82 28.11
C ARG A 564 37.10 35.79 29.63
N SER A 565 36.05 35.67 30.42
CA SER A 565 36.17 35.47 31.88
C SER A 565 36.76 34.10 32.20
N LYS A 566 37.40 33.97 33.38
CA LYS A 566 38.00 32.72 33.84
C LYS A 566 37.00 31.54 33.84
N VAL A 567 37.51 30.36 33.56
CA VAL A 567 36.80 29.09 33.65
C VAL A 567 37.30 28.38 34.90
N GLU A 568 36.38 28.06 35.79
CA GLU A 568 36.66 27.26 36.98
C GLU A 568 36.67 25.78 36.59
N VAL A 569 37.76 25.09 36.89
CA VAL A 569 37.94 23.66 36.63
C VAL A 569 37.97 22.94 37.96
N ASN A 570 36.94 22.15 38.25
CA ASN A 570 36.85 21.43 39.51
C ASN A 570 37.67 20.13 39.43
N MET A 571 38.95 20.21 39.80
CA MET A 571 39.85 19.07 39.91
C MET A 571 39.77 18.44 41.31
N GLN A 572 38.59 18.02 41.76
CA GLN A 572 38.57 17.07 42.87
C GLN A 572 39.15 15.74 42.40
N LYS A 573 40.29 15.33 43.00
CA LYS A 573 40.91 14.03 42.80
C LYS A 573 39.86 12.96 43.05
N ARG A 574 39.48 12.25 42.00
CA ARG A 574 38.70 11.02 42.09
C ARG A 574 39.55 9.99 42.85
N GLU A 575 39.09 9.51 44.01
CA GLU A 575 39.50 8.17 44.41
C GLU A 575 39.09 7.22 43.28
N PRO A 576 39.99 6.35 42.79
CA PRO A 576 39.68 5.48 41.68
C PRO A 576 38.52 4.56 42.06
N GLU A 577 37.40 4.69 41.36
CA GLU A 577 36.36 3.64 41.35
C GLU A 577 37.04 2.30 41.06
N PRO A 578 36.73 1.23 41.81
CA PRO A 578 37.37 -0.06 41.61
C PRO A 578 37.14 -0.52 40.17
N GLU A 579 38.23 -0.72 39.43
CA GLU A 579 38.15 -1.23 38.06
C GLU A 579 37.32 -2.52 38.05
N PRO A 580 36.29 -2.63 37.20
CA PRO A 580 35.57 -3.88 37.05
C PRO A 580 36.56 -4.94 36.59
N LYS A 581 36.77 -5.98 37.41
CA LYS A 581 37.66 -7.11 37.14
C LYS A 581 37.32 -7.73 35.78
N PHE A 582 38.01 -7.31 34.72
CA PHE A 582 37.80 -7.85 33.38
C PHE A 582 38.29 -9.30 33.34
N THR A 583 37.52 -10.18 32.70
CA THR A 583 38.01 -11.50 32.31
C THR A 583 39.17 -11.34 31.34
N ARG A 584 40.38 -11.77 31.73
CA ARG A 584 41.64 -11.65 30.95
C ARG A 584 41.68 -12.49 29.67
N SER A 585 40.54 -12.82 29.03
CA SER A 585 40.51 -13.69 27.86
C SER A 585 39.44 -13.31 26.84
N CYS A 586 39.73 -13.50 25.56
CA CYS A 586 38.80 -13.25 24.47
C CYS A 586 37.58 -14.16 24.59
N LYS A 587 36.37 -13.60 24.63
CA LYS A 587 35.15 -14.41 24.74
C LYS A 587 35.05 -15.46 23.62
N SER A 588 35.47 -15.09 22.40
CA SER A 588 35.41 -15.96 21.24
C SER A 588 36.52 -17.03 21.21
N CYS A 589 37.80 -16.65 21.37
CA CYS A 589 38.93 -17.57 21.16
C CYS A 589 39.75 -17.89 22.43
N CYS A 590 39.32 -17.42 23.60
CA CYS A 590 39.97 -17.60 24.90
C CYS A 590 41.43 -17.12 25.01
N ARG A 591 42.02 -16.50 23.98
CA ARG A 591 43.38 -15.94 24.05
C ARG A 591 43.48 -14.91 25.17
N ARG A 592 44.53 -15.01 25.99
CA ARG A 592 44.74 -14.14 27.15
C ARG A 592 45.64 -12.92 26.89
N LYS A 593 46.35 -12.89 25.76
CA LYS A 593 47.23 -11.78 25.35
C LYS A 593 46.81 -11.24 23.98
N THR A 594 46.42 -9.97 23.93
CA THR A 594 46.19 -9.22 22.69
C THR A 594 46.47 -7.74 22.95
N SER A 595 47.03 -7.03 21.97
CA SER A 595 47.36 -5.62 22.08
C SER A 595 46.14 -4.69 22.13
N ARG A 596 44.93 -5.20 21.86
CA ARG A 596 43.70 -4.39 21.92
C ARG A 596 42.46 -5.26 22.16
N TRP A 597 41.76 -4.99 23.26
CA TRP A 597 40.46 -5.55 23.59
C TRP A 597 39.34 -4.68 23.02
N LEU A 598 38.38 -5.29 22.33
CA LEU A 598 37.27 -4.58 21.70
C LEU A 598 35.96 -5.03 22.33
N LYS A 599 35.00 -4.10 22.49
CA LYS A 599 33.64 -4.40 22.95
C LYS A 599 32.98 -5.38 21.98
N LEU A 600 32.07 -6.22 22.51
CA LEU A 600 31.28 -7.10 21.66
C LEU A 600 30.41 -6.25 20.72
N PRO A 601 30.48 -6.45 19.39
CA PRO A 601 29.67 -5.70 18.42
C PRO A 601 28.16 -5.83 18.64
N TRP A 602 27.74 -6.95 19.23
CA TRP A 602 26.34 -7.33 19.44
C TRP A 602 25.84 -7.09 20.87
N ASP A 603 26.72 -6.73 21.80
CA ASP A 603 26.35 -6.40 23.18
C ASP A 603 27.36 -5.39 23.75
N LYS A 604 27.04 -4.10 23.58
CA LYS A 604 27.91 -3.00 24.01
C LYS A 604 27.93 -2.81 25.52
N THR A 605 26.97 -3.43 26.22
CA THR A 605 26.78 -3.36 27.68
C THR A 605 27.55 -4.46 28.42
N SER A 606 27.85 -5.59 27.76
CA SER A 606 28.62 -6.67 28.37
C SER A 606 30.05 -6.25 28.77
N PRO A 607 30.53 -6.67 29.96
CA PRO A 607 31.91 -6.45 30.39
C PRO A 607 32.91 -7.29 29.57
N GLU A 608 32.44 -8.27 28.81
CA GLU A 608 33.27 -9.17 28.02
C GLU A 608 33.88 -8.46 26.79
N ARG A 609 34.99 -9.00 26.28
CA ARG A 609 35.75 -8.43 25.17
C ARG A 609 36.16 -9.50 24.18
N ILE A 610 36.31 -9.10 22.92
CA ILE A 610 36.92 -9.93 21.87
C ILE A 610 38.23 -9.32 21.40
N CYS A 611 39.17 -10.16 20.97
CA CYS A 611 40.42 -9.70 20.37
C CYS A 611 40.18 -9.23 18.93
N ARG A 612 41.06 -8.35 18.43
CA ARG A 612 40.98 -7.79 17.07
C ARG A 612 40.88 -8.85 15.97
N LEU A 613 41.58 -9.99 16.12
CA LEU A 613 41.53 -11.11 15.18
C LEU A 613 40.15 -11.79 15.15
N CYS A 614 39.50 -11.95 16.30
CA CYS A 614 38.13 -12.48 16.36
C CYS A 614 37.10 -11.48 15.83
N LEU A 615 37.31 -10.17 16.02
CA LEU A 615 36.45 -9.16 15.39
C LEU A 615 36.58 -9.17 13.86
N HIS A 616 37.79 -9.39 13.33
CA HIS A 616 37.99 -9.49 11.90
C HIS A 616 37.31 -10.73 11.33
N LYS A 617 37.46 -11.89 11.98
CA LYS A 617 36.74 -13.13 11.65
C LYS A 617 35.22 -13.00 11.84
N PHE A 618 34.75 -12.20 12.80
CA PHE A 618 33.33 -11.92 13.01
C PHE A 618 32.69 -11.22 11.80
N ARG A 619 33.44 -10.41 11.05
CA ARG A 619 32.92 -9.78 9.83
C ARG A 619 32.80 -10.76 8.65
N THR A 620 33.39 -11.95 8.76
CA THR A 620 33.57 -12.87 7.63
C THR A 620 33.10 -14.32 7.87
N GLY A 621 32.55 -14.68 9.03
CA GLY A 621 32.20 -16.09 9.33
C GLY A 621 31.01 -16.33 10.27
N THR A 622 30.55 -17.58 10.30
CA THR A 622 29.40 -18.12 11.07
C THR A 622 29.73 -18.34 12.56
N ARG A 623 28.75 -18.22 13.46
CA ARG A 623 28.94 -18.34 14.92
C ARG A 623 27.89 -19.23 15.59
N CYS A 624 28.26 -19.85 16.71
CA CYS A 624 27.31 -20.46 17.63
C CYS A 624 26.59 -19.37 18.43
N LEU A 625 25.26 -19.30 18.33
CA LEU A 625 24.44 -18.31 19.05
C LEU A 625 24.46 -18.52 20.57
N ASN A 626 24.69 -19.76 21.03
CA ASN A 626 24.65 -20.10 22.44
C ASN A 626 25.94 -19.76 23.21
N CYS A 627 27.13 -19.92 22.60
CA CYS A 627 28.39 -19.67 23.31
C CYS A 627 29.33 -18.69 22.60
N SER A 628 28.87 -18.11 21.48
CA SER A 628 29.64 -17.15 20.68
C SER A 628 30.97 -17.71 20.16
N LYS A 629 31.11 -19.03 19.98
CA LYS A 629 32.26 -19.62 19.26
C LYS A 629 32.11 -19.24 17.78
N LEU A 630 33.12 -18.56 17.23
CA LEU A 630 33.29 -18.36 15.80
C LEU A 630 33.85 -19.64 15.19
N PHE A 631 33.30 -20.05 14.06
CA PHE A 631 33.80 -21.18 13.28
C PHE A 631 34.65 -20.66 12.13
N GLY A 632 35.83 -21.26 11.91
CA GLY A 632 36.58 -21.05 10.68
C GLY A 632 35.88 -21.70 9.49
N ILE A 633 36.24 -21.32 8.26
CA ILE A 633 35.68 -21.92 7.02
C ILE A 633 35.84 -23.45 7.01
N GLN A 634 37.02 -23.96 7.41
CA GLN A 634 37.26 -25.40 7.52
C GLN A 634 36.38 -26.07 8.59
N GLU A 635 36.25 -25.47 9.79
CA GLU A 635 35.36 -25.97 10.84
C GLU A 635 33.89 -25.94 10.37
N CYS A 636 33.46 -24.92 9.63
CA CYS A 636 32.12 -24.87 9.04
C CYS A 636 31.90 -26.00 8.04
N ASN A 637 32.87 -26.25 7.15
CA ASN A 637 32.77 -27.32 6.16
C ASN A 637 32.75 -28.70 6.83
N GLU A 638 33.53 -28.90 7.90
CA GLU A 638 33.49 -30.14 8.68
C GLU A 638 32.17 -30.31 9.44
N LEU A 639 31.63 -29.24 10.02
CA LEU A 639 30.31 -29.27 10.68
C LEU A 639 29.21 -29.58 9.66
N MET A 640 29.25 -28.98 8.46
CA MET A 640 28.29 -29.24 7.39
C MET A 640 28.36 -30.68 6.86
N LYS A 641 29.56 -31.30 6.81
CA LYS A 641 29.71 -32.73 6.48
C LYS A 641 29.09 -33.66 7.52
N GLN A 642 28.92 -33.20 8.76
CA GLN A 642 28.29 -33.95 9.85
C GLN A 642 26.76 -33.75 9.91
N ALA A 643 26.19 -32.81 9.15
CA ALA A 643 24.74 -32.66 9.05
C ALA A 643 24.13 -33.75 8.16
N THR A 644 23.38 -34.66 8.77
CA THR A 644 22.35 -35.44 8.06
C THR A 644 21.06 -34.63 8.02
N VAL A 645 20.30 -34.74 6.93
CA VAL A 645 19.06 -33.98 6.69
C VAL A 645 18.10 -34.17 7.87
N GLY A 646 17.95 -33.12 8.69
CA GLY A 646 17.00 -33.08 9.80
C GLY A 646 17.58 -32.98 11.22
N ASN A 647 18.90 -33.09 11.42
CA ASN A 647 19.50 -32.98 12.75
C ASN A 647 20.34 -31.70 12.94
N CYS A 648 20.11 -30.98 14.04
CA CYS A 648 20.91 -29.81 14.41
C CYS A 648 22.33 -30.23 14.83
N ILE A 649 23.36 -29.63 14.24
CA ILE A 649 24.76 -29.93 14.60
C ILE A 649 25.10 -29.27 15.96
N PRO A 650 25.53 -30.04 16.98
CA PRO A 650 25.89 -29.48 18.27
C PRO A 650 27.23 -28.72 18.20
N CYS A 651 27.28 -27.53 18.80
CA CYS A 651 28.49 -26.74 18.86
C CYS A 651 29.61 -27.50 19.57
N PRO A 652 30.80 -27.66 18.99
CA PRO A 652 31.89 -28.38 19.65
C PRO A 652 32.30 -27.81 21.02
N ARG A 653 32.00 -26.51 21.29
CA ARG A 653 32.34 -25.85 22.56
C ARG A 653 31.26 -25.97 23.63
N CYS A 654 29.99 -25.74 23.29
CA CYS A 654 28.91 -25.74 24.31
C CYS A 654 27.93 -26.91 24.17
N LYS A 655 28.14 -27.78 23.17
CA LYS A 655 27.31 -28.94 22.84
C LYS A 655 25.85 -28.64 22.51
N LYS A 656 25.44 -27.36 22.46
CA LYS A 656 24.08 -26.92 22.07
C LYS A 656 23.95 -26.79 20.54
N PRO A 657 22.75 -27.00 19.96
CA PRO A 657 22.52 -26.95 18.51
C PRO A 657 22.87 -25.58 17.90
N VAL A 658 23.40 -25.58 16.67
CA VAL A 658 23.83 -24.39 15.92
C VAL A 658 23.07 -24.30 14.59
N ASN A 659 22.45 -23.14 14.32
CA ASN A 659 21.95 -22.80 12.98
C ASN A 659 23.09 -22.16 12.17
N LEU A 660 23.50 -22.82 11.09
CA LEU A 660 24.40 -22.25 10.08
C LEU A 660 23.52 -21.74 8.92
N ILE A 661 23.50 -20.44 8.66
CA ILE A 661 22.73 -19.82 7.55
C ILE A 661 23.69 -19.54 6.40
N GLU A 662 23.41 -20.06 5.20
CA GLU A 662 24.08 -19.65 3.96
C GLU A 662 23.58 -18.27 3.49
N ARG A 663 24.48 -17.46 2.94
CA ARG A 663 24.11 -16.23 2.22
C ARG A 663 23.85 -16.59 0.77
N GLU A 664 22.61 -16.47 0.30
CA GLU A 664 22.31 -16.44 -1.14
C GLU A 664 22.00 -15.02 -1.64
N GLU A 665 22.45 -14.76 -2.86
CA GLU A 665 22.25 -13.54 -3.64
C GLU A 665 20.82 -13.48 -4.21
N PHE A 666 20.16 -12.34 -4.05
CA PHE A 666 18.77 -12.12 -4.46
C PHE A 666 18.61 -12.13 -6.00
N THR A 667 17.80 -13.05 -6.52
CA THR A 667 17.06 -12.85 -7.77
C THR A 667 15.59 -12.54 -7.46
N LYS A 668 15.06 -11.48 -8.07
CA LYS A 668 13.66 -11.04 -7.98
C LYS A 668 12.82 -11.87 -8.95
N ASP A 669 11.95 -12.75 -8.45
CA ASP A 669 10.65 -13.09 -9.07
C ASP A 669 9.93 -14.17 -8.25
N SER A 670 8.98 -13.80 -7.39
CA SER A 670 8.04 -14.79 -6.80
C SER A 670 6.66 -14.26 -6.37
N SER A 671 6.37 -12.96 -6.44
CA SER A 671 5.10 -12.41 -5.91
C SER A 671 3.90 -12.43 -6.87
N ALA A 672 3.93 -13.20 -7.96
CA ALA A 672 2.92 -13.09 -9.03
C ALA A 672 1.94 -14.27 -9.18
N GLN A 673 1.96 -15.32 -8.34
CA GLN A 673 1.21 -16.56 -8.63
C GLN A 673 -0.06 -16.85 -7.80
N GLU A 674 -0.48 -16.02 -6.84
CA GLU A 674 -1.57 -16.42 -5.91
C GLU A 674 -2.96 -15.78 -6.07
N LEU A 675 -3.21 -14.93 -7.07
CA LEU A 675 -4.52 -14.23 -7.19
C LEU A 675 -5.62 -14.96 -7.98
N ALA A 676 -5.48 -16.25 -8.32
CA ALA A 676 -6.34 -16.90 -9.32
C ALA A 676 -7.62 -17.63 -8.83
N LYS A 677 -8.09 -17.47 -7.58
CA LYS A 677 -9.23 -18.29 -7.08
C LYS A 677 -10.23 -17.59 -6.16
N PHE A 678 -10.83 -16.45 -6.49
CA PHE A 678 -12.08 -16.06 -5.78
C PHE A 678 -13.08 -15.29 -6.65
N ASN A 679 -14.27 -15.86 -6.82
CA ASN A 679 -15.46 -15.22 -7.42
C ASN A 679 -16.30 -14.61 -6.28
N PRO A 680 -16.60 -13.30 -6.27
CA PRO A 680 -17.73 -12.78 -5.53
C PRO A 680 -19.03 -13.37 -6.09
N THR A 681 -20.01 -13.66 -5.23
CA THR A 681 -21.35 -14.10 -5.64
C THR A 681 -22.09 -12.94 -6.33
N PHE A 682 -21.92 -12.83 -7.65
CA PHE A 682 -22.77 -12.02 -8.52
C PHE A 682 -24.15 -12.67 -8.62
N GLN A 683 -25.19 -11.89 -8.98
CA GLN A 683 -26.46 -12.48 -9.40
C GLN A 683 -26.18 -13.50 -10.50
N THR A 684 -26.57 -14.74 -10.25
CA THR A 684 -26.35 -15.89 -11.12
C THR A 684 -27.29 -15.86 -12.33
N LYS A 685 -27.56 -14.71 -12.95
CA LYS A 685 -28.46 -14.59 -14.10
C LYS A 685 -27.93 -13.58 -15.12
N CYS A 686 -28.01 -13.94 -16.40
CA CYS A 686 -27.63 -13.03 -17.48
C CYS A 686 -28.60 -11.87 -17.60
N LEU A 687 -28.10 -10.64 -17.61
CA LEU A 687 -28.94 -9.44 -17.75
C LEU A 687 -29.83 -9.48 -19.00
N SER A 688 -29.35 -10.07 -20.10
CA SER A 688 -30.09 -10.10 -21.37
C SER A 688 -31.01 -11.30 -21.56
N CYS A 689 -30.65 -12.49 -21.08
CA CYS A 689 -31.42 -13.72 -21.36
C CYS A 689 -31.86 -14.45 -20.10
N HIS A 690 -31.55 -13.91 -18.92
CA HIS A 690 -31.85 -14.45 -17.59
C HIS A 690 -31.31 -15.85 -17.29
N GLU A 691 -30.60 -16.46 -18.23
CA GLU A 691 -29.89 -17.74 -18.10
C GLU A 691 -28.97 -17.72 -16.87
N SER A 692 -29.10 -18.73 -16.02
CA SER A 692 -28.30 -18.88 -14.82
C SER A 692 -27.05 -19.72 -14.99
N GLU A 693 -26.99 -20.49 -16.07
CA GLU A 693 -25.88 -21.38 -16.37
C GLU A 693 -25.10 -20.92 -17.60
N THR A 694 -23.81 -20.67 -17.41
CA THR A 694 -22.92 -20.31 -18.52
C THR A 694 -21.51 -20.74 -18.20
N THR A 695 -20.77 -21.16 -19.23
CA THR A 695 -19.36 -21.52 -19.08
C THR A 695 -18.48 -20.34 -18.68
N GLN A 696 -18.96 -19.12 -18.92
CA GLN A 696 -18.24 -17.88 -18.62
C GLN A 696 -19.21 -16.70 -18.48
N TRP A 697 -18.91 -15.82 -17.53
CA TRP A 697 -19.60 -14.54 -17.31
C TRP A 697 -18.73 -13.38 -17.80
N TYR A 698 -19.36 -12.36 -18.38
CA TYR A 698 -18.67 -11.17 -18.89
C TYR A 698 -19.30 -9.90 -18.29
N LYS A 699 -18.48 -8.90 -17.95
CA LYS A 699 -18.93 -7.55 -17.57
C LYS A 699 -19.74 -6.92 -18.71
N LEU A 700 -20.67 -6.02 -18.39
CA LEU A 700 -21.44 -5.30 -19.40
C LEU A 700 -20.50 -4.38 -20.21
N PRO A 701 -20.43 -4.52 -21.54
CA PRO A 701 -19.54 -3.68 -22.36
C PRO A 701 -19.88 -2.20 -22.42
N TRP A 702 -21.07 -1.82 -21.95
CA TRP A 702 -21.64 -0.46 -22.07
C TRP A 702 -21.87 0.22 -20.72
N ASP A 703 -21.58 -0.47 -19.61
CA ASP A 703 -21.76 0.05 -18.25
C ASP A 703 -20.88 -0.77 -17.30
N ASP A 704 -19.65 -0.31 -17.09
CA ASP A 704 -18.69 -0.96 -16.21
C ASP A 704 -18.97 -0.70 -14.72
N SER A 705 -19.86 0.25 -14.41
CA SER A 705 -20.28 0.61 -13.06
C SER A 705 -21.28 -0.38 -12.45
N LYS A 706 -22.07 -1.07 -13.29
CA LYS A 706 -23.06 -2.05 -12.84
C LYS A 706 -22.43 -3.43 -12.58
N PHE A 707 -22.89 -4.09 -11.52
CA PHE A 707 -22.47 -5.43 -11.15
C PHE A 707 -23.07 -6.54 -12.04
N ASP A 708 -24.02 -6.19 -12.91
CA ASP A 708 -24.66 -7.09 -13.86
C ASP A 708 -23.65 -7.76 -14.82
N ARG A 709 -24.06 -8.91 -15.36
CA ARG A 709 -23.22 -9.74 -16.24
C ARG A 709 -23.99 -10.26 -17.45
N LEU A 710 -23.25 -10.53 -18.52
CA LEU A 710 -23.72 -11.28 -19.68
C LEU A 710 -23.19 -12.71 -19.65
N CYS A 711 -24.02 -13.67 -20.01
CA CYS A 711 -23.54 -15.01 -20.33
C CYS A 711 -22.68 -14.98 -21.60
N ALA A 712 -21.89 -16.04 -21.82
CA ALA A 712 -20.97 -16.10 -22.96
C ALA A 712 -21.68 -16.00 -24.32
N LYS A 713 -22.90 -16.52 -24.43
CA LYS A 713 -23.72 -16.43 -25.65
C LYS A 713 -24.15 -14.98 -25.91
N CYS A 714 -24.70 -14.29 -24.92
CA CYS A 714 -25.15 -12.91 -25.04
C CYS A 714 -23.97 -11.94 -25.25
N TYR A 715 -22.85 -12.12 -24.56
CA TYR A 715 -21.65 -11.31 -24.80
C TYR A 715 -21.13 -11.43 -26.24
N LYS A 716 -21.09 -12.65 -26.80
CA LYS A 716 -20.70 -12.87 -28.21
C LYS A 716 -21.70 -12.24 -29.18
N ARG A 717 -23.00 -12.38 -28.91
CA ARG A 717 -24.05 -11.73 -29.71
C ARG A 717 -23.88 -10.22 -29.70
N PHE A 718 -23.73 -9.62 -28.53
CA PHE A 718 -23.49 -8.18 -28.41
C PHE A 718 -22.18 -7.75 -29.07
N SER A 719 -21.12 -8.54 -28.94
CA SER A 719 -19.85 -8.24 -29.60
C SER A 719 -19.96 -8.25 -31.13
N ALA A 720 -20.87 -9.06 -31.68
CA ALA A 720 -21.13 -9.15 -33.11
C ALA A 720 -22.16 -8.13 -33.62
N SER A 721 -23.24 -7.88 -32.86
CA SER A 721 -24.33 -6.98 -33.27
C SER A 721 -24.11 -5.55 -32.83
N LYS A 722 -23.52 -5.33 -31.64
CA LYS A 722 -23.44 -4.04 -30.93
C LYS A 722 -24.80 -3.41 -30.66
N VAL A 723 -25.82 -4.25 -30.51
CA VAL A 723 -27.23 -3.83 -30.40
C VAL A 723 -27.86 -4.42 -29.15
N ARG A 724 -28.53 -3.58 -28.37
CA ARG A 724 -29.35 -3.96 -27.22
C ARG A 724 -30.55 -3.06 -27.07
N CYS A 725 -31.57 -3.54 -26.38
CA CYS A 725 -32.61 -2.66 -25.85
C CYS A 725 -32.06 -1.83 -24.68
N TYR A 726 -32.41 -0.54 -24.64
CA TYR A 726 -32.05 0.38 -23.57
C TYR A 726 -32.76 -0.01 -22.26
N ASP A 727 -34.05 -0.34 -22.35
CA ASP A 727 -34.93 -0.59 -21.21
C ASP A 727 -34.77 -2.01 -20.64
N CYS A 728 -35.02 -3.06 -21.43
CA CYS A 728 -34.96 -4.44 -20.94
C CYS A 728 -33.58 -5.10 -21.06
N SER A 729 -32.58 -4.41 -21.59
CA SER A 729 -31.20 -4.92 -21.79
C SER A 729 -31.07 -6.19 -22.66
N LYS A 730 -32.13 -6.60 -23.38
CA LYS A 730 -32.12 -7.72 -24.33
C LYS A 730 -31.14 -7.45 -25.49
N ILE A 731 -30.24 -8.39 -25.74
CA ILE A 731 -29.25 -8.35 -26.82
C ILE A 731 -29.79 -9.09 -28.03
N TYR A 732 -29.76 -8.41 -29.17
CA TYR A 732 -30.20 -8.97 -30.45
C TYR A 732 -29.03 -9.59 -31.21
N SER A 733 -29.30 -10.69 -31.92
CA SER A 733 -28.33 -11.22 -32.89
C SER A 733 -28.22 -10.24 -34.07
N LYS A 734 -27.11 -10.30 -34.81
CA LYS A 734 -26.91 -9.44 -35.98
C LYS A 734 -28.07 -9.55 -36.98
N VAL A 735 -28.53 -10.76 -37.26
CA VAL A 735 -29.66 -11.03 -38.19
C VAL A 735 -30.98 -10.43 -37.68
N LEU A 736 -31.25 -10.51 -36.37
CA LEU A 736 -32.46 -9.92 -35.79
C LEU A 736 -32.39 -8.39 -35.78
N ALA A 737 -31.22 -7.82 -35.47
CA ALA A 737 -30.99 -6.39 -35.56
C ALA A 737 -31.22 -5.88 -36.99
N GLU A 738 -30.67 -6.57 -38.00
CA GLU A 738 -30.87 -6.23 -39.42
C GLU A 738 -32.33 -6.27 -39.86
N LYS A 739 -33.14 -7.18 -39.31
CA LYS A 739 -34.60 -7.19 -39.55
C LYS A 739 -35.28 -5.98 -38.90
N MET A 740 -34.90 -5.64 -37.68
CA MET A 740 -35.45 -4.49 -36.94
C MET A 740 -35.09 -3.16 -37.59
N TYR A 741 -33.93 -3.08 -38.25
CA TYR A 741 -33.50 -1.88 -38.98
C TYR A 741 -34.38 -1.54 -40.20
N ARG A 742 -35.25 -2.46 -40.62
CA ARG A 742 -36.25 -2.18 -41.65
C ARG A 742 -37.50 -1.48 -41.10
N GLY A 743 -37.64 -1.40 -39.78
CA GLY A 743 -38.73 -0.69 -39.12
C GLY A 743 -38.48 0.81 -38.99
N THR A 744 -39.52 1.55 -38.62
CA THR A 744 -39.45 3.01 -38.38
C THR A 744 -38.63 3.31 -37.12
N LYS A 745 -37.68 4.25 -37.22
CA LYS A 745 -36.97 4.77 -36.04
C LYS A 745 -37.91 5.61 -35.19
N VAL A 746 -37.84 5.41 -33.88
CA VAL A 746 -38.56 6.18 -32.85
C VAL A 746 -37.57 6.95 -31.99
N SER A 747 -38.01 8.08 -31.46
CA SER A 747 -37.24 8.94 -30.55
C SER A 747 -37.96 9.01 -29.20
N ARG A 748 -37.22 8.84 -28.09
CA ARG A 748 -37.77 8.99 -26.73
C ARG A 748 -36.76 9.69 -25.84
N THR A 749 -37.25 10.63 -25.04
CA THR A 749 -36.47 11.26 -23.97
C THR A 749 -36.53 10.36 -22.74
N VAL A 750 -35.36 9.88 -22.28
CA VAL A 750 -35.24 9.10 -21.03
C VAL A 750 -35.22 10.01 -19.81
N SER A 751 -35.35 9.43 -18.61
CA SER A 751 -35.52 10.15 -17.35
C SER A 751 -34.36 11.08 -16.97
N ASP A 752 -33.19 10.92 -17.57
CA ASP A 752 -32.03 11.81 -17.38
C ASP A 752 -32.05 13.03 -18.32
N GLY A 753 -33.10 13.19 -19.14
CA GLY A 753 -33.26 14.26 -20.11
C GLY A 753 -32.63 13.98 -21.47
N THR A 754 -31.95 12.85 -21.66
CA THR A 754 -31.31 12.48 -22.92
C THR A 754 -32.34 11.96 -23.92
N THR A 755 -32.37 12.51 -25.13
CA THR A 755 -33.18 11.97 -26.23
C THR A 755 -32.42 10.86 -26.94
N ILE A 756 -32.93 9.63 -26.86
CA ILE A 756 -32.38 8.46 -27.56
C ILE A 756 -33.23 8.15 -28.80
N GLN A 757 -32.57 7.92 -29.93
CA GLN A 757 -33.20 7.46 -31.18
C GLN A 757 -32.82 6.02 -31.46
N GLY A 758 -33.79 5.21 -31.88
CA GLY A 758 -33.56 3.79 -32.17
C GLY A 758 -34.79 3.09 -32.72
N TYR A 759 -34.82 1.76 -32.65
CA TYR A 759 -35.95 0.95 -33.14
C TYR A 759 -36.77 0.41 -31.97
N VAL A 760 -38.06 0.14 -32.18
CA VAL A 760 -38.93 -0.38 -31.11
C VAL A 760 -38.54 -1.83 -30.77
N CYS A 761 -38.25 -2.07 -29.49
CA CYS A 761 -38.02 -3.39 -28.92
C CYS A 761 -39.36 -4.10 -28.66
N ASP A 762 -39.34 -5.44 -28.62
CA ASP A 762 -40.52 -6.24 -28.24
C ASP A 762 -41.13 -5.84 -26.87
N CYS A 763 -40.33 -5.26 -25.97
CA CYS A 763 -40.80 -4.77 -24.66
C CYS A 763 -41.34 -3.33 -24.68
N GLY A 764 -41.51 -2.72 -25.85
CA GLY A 764 -41.85 -1.30 -26.01
C GLY A 764 -40.67 -0.34 -25.78
N GLY A 765 -39.48 -0.86 -25.48
CA GLY A 765 -38.28 -0.06 -25.25
C GLY A 765 -37.56 0.37 -26.53
N ILE A 766 -36.48 1.14 -26.41
CA ILE A 766 -35.68 1.58 -27.58
C ILE A 766 -34.43 0.73 -27.76
N ILE A 767 -34.27 0.17 -28.96
CA ILE A 767 -33.06 -0.52 -29.40
C ILE A 767 -32.09 0.54 -29.92
N ASN A 768 -31.03 0.78 -29.16
CA ASN A 768 -30.01 1.74 -29.53
C ASN A 768 -28.89 1.03 -30.32
N GLU A 769 -28.59 1.55 -31.51
CA GLU A 769 -27.34 1.21 -32.19
C GLU A 769 -26.21 1.88 -31.41
N TYR A 770 -25.33 1.07 -30.81
CA TYR A 770 -24.14 1.64 -30.20
C TYR A 770 -23.28 2.21 -31.33
N CYS A 771 -23.46 3.50 -31.60
CA CYS A 771 -22.82 4.20 -32.69
C CYS A 771 -21.32 4.02 -32.53
N ARG A 772 -20.68 3.28 -33.44
CA ARG A 772 -19.29 3.55 -33.72
C ARG A 772 -19.29 5.01 -34.15
N ASP A 773 -18.73 5.88 -33.34
CA ASP A 773 -17.97 7.01 -33.88
C ASP A 773 -16.94 6.39 -34.83
N THR A 774 -17.32 6.18 -36.09
CA THR A 774 -16.45 5.62 -37.14
C THR A 774 -15.29 6.55 -37.45
N THR A 775 -15.25 7.73 -36.84
CA THR A 775 -14.15 8.70 -36.86
C THR A 775 -13.08 8.47 -35.79
N LYS A 776 -13.32 7.64 -34.76
CA LYS A 776 -12.26 7.25 -33.79
C LYS A 776 -11.77 5.83 -34.06
N LYS A 777 -11.07 5.65 -35.19
CA LYS A 777 -9.99 4.64 -35.25
C LYS A 777 -9.05 4.96 -34.09
N THR A 778 -9.03 4.12 -33.07
CA THR A 778 -8.03 4.21 -31.99
C THR A 778 -6.65 4.33 -32.62
N GLU A 779 -5.85 5.31 -32.19
CA GLU A 779 -4.48 5.54 -32.68
C GLU A 779 -3.54 4.33 -32.59
N ARG A 780 -3.98 3.23 -31.95
CA ARG A 780 -3.28 1.94 -31.93
C ARG A 780 -3.09 1.27 -33.29
N ASP A 781 -3.88 1.61 -34.31
CA ASP A 781 -3.74 1.02 -35.65
C ASP A 781 -2.97 1.91 -36.64
N LYS A 782 -2.44 3.07 -36.19
CA LYS A 782 -1.35 3.70 -36.95
C LYS A 782 -0.14 2.80 -36.77
N SER A 783 0.25 2.08 -37.83
CA SER A 783 1.54 1.40 -37.88
C SER A 783 2.62 2.45 -37.56
N THR A 784 3.12 2.46 -36.33
CA THR A 784 4.26 3.29 -35.97
C THR A 784 5.39 2.88 -36.90
N ALA A 785 5.92 3.85 -37.64
CA ALA A 785 7.07 3.64 -38.51
C ALA A 785 8.21 3.14 -37.61
N GLY A 786 8.57 1.87 -37.78
CA GLY A 786 9.65 1.20 -37.08
C GLY A 786 10.38 0.32 -38.07
N SER A 787 11.64 0.00 -37.79
CA SER A 787 12.40 -0.98 -38.56
C SER A 787 12.96 -2.02 -37.62
N CYS A 788 12.83 -3.30 -37.98
CA CYS A 788 13.34 -4.37 -37.15
C CYS A 788 14.86 -4.33 -37.19
N TYR A 789 15.51 -4.10 -36.07
CA TYR A 789 16.97 -4.08 -35.98
C TYR A 789 17.59 -5.37 -36.55
N ILE A 790 16.92 -6.51 -36.34
CA ILE A 790 17.39 -7.84 -36.76
C ILE A 790 17.17 -8.11 -38.24
N CYS A 791 15.91 -8.10 -38.71
CA CYS A 791 15.59 -8.51 -40.09
C CYS A 791 15.32 -7.35 -41.05
N LYS A 792 15.49 -6.11 -40.58
CA LYS A 792 15.28 -4.85 -41.32
C LYS A 792 13.88 -4.66 -41.92
N THR A 793 12.91 -5.54 -41.63
CA THR A 793 11.52 -5.33 -42.06
C THR A 793 10.99 -4.05 -41.44
N SER A 794 10.27 -3.24 -42.22
CA SER A 794 9.46 -2.12 -41.76
C SER A 794 8.00 -2.52 -41.53
N ARG A 795 7.65 -3.79 -41.81
CA ARG A 795 6.29 -4.33 -41.65
C ARG A 795 6.24 -5.26 -40.45
N SER A 796 5.54 -4.83 -39.40
CA SER A 796 5.25 -5.64 -38.22
C SER A 796 3.90 -5.25 -37.62
N THR A 797 3.15 -6.22 -37.08
CA THR A 797 1.91 -5.95 -36.35
C THR A 797 2.16 -5.36 -34.96
N CYS A 798 3.38 -5.48 -34.43
CA CYS A 798 3.82 -4.78 -33.23
C CYS A 798 5.35 -4.63 -33.18
N TRP A 799 5.82 -3.56 -32.55
CA TRP A 799 7.24 -3.30 -32.26
C TRP A 799 7.52 -3.53 -30.78
N ARG A 800 8.70 -4.07 -30.46
CA ARG A 800 9.12 -4.35 -29.09
C ARG A 800 10.60 -4.03 -28.95
N LYS A 801 10.98 -3.49 -27.79
CA LYS A 801 12.40 -3.27 -27.44
C LYS A 801 13.15 -4.60 -27.33
N ILE A 802 14.42 -4.59 -27.73
CA ILE A 802 15.30 -5.75 -27.65
C ILE A 802 15.83 -5.88 -26.21
N PRO A 803 15.94 -7.09 -25.63
CA PRO A 803 16.29 -7.26 -24.21
C PRO A 803 17.66 -6.70 -23.80
N TRP A 804 18.63 -6.68 -24.71
CA TRP A 804 20.00 -6.22 -24.45
C TRP A 804 20.28 -4.80 -24.98
N ASP A 805 19.35 -4.20 -25.72
CA ASP A 805 19.43 -2.80 -26.15
C ASP A 805 18.02 -2.18 -26.21
N SER A 806 17.74 -1.32 -25.22
CA SER A 806 16.43 -0.67 -25.07
C SER A 806 16.17 0.45 -26.09
N ASN A 807 17.17 0.85 -26.87
CA ASN A 807 17.06 1.84 -27.94
C ASN A 807 16.69 1.21 -29.28
N MET A 808 16.75 -0.12 -29.38
CA MET A 808 16.46 -0.85 -30.61
C MET A 808 15.16 -1.64 -30.51
N GLU A 809 14.46 -1.75 -31.64
CA GLU A 809 13.22 -2.51 -31.75
C GLU A 809 13.33 -3.69 -32.70
N TRP A 810 12.56 -4.74 -32.45
CA TRP A 810 12.40 -5.89 -33.36
C TRP A 810 10.93 -6.18 -33.66
N CYS A 811 10.69 -6.82 -34.80
CA CYS A 811 9.34 -7.23 -35.21
C CYS A 811 8.84 -8.45 -34.39
N SER A 812 7.54 -8.70 -34.44
CA SER A 812 6.91 -9.85 -33.76
C SER A 812 7.51 -11.19 -34.17
N THR A 813 7.87 -11.33 -35.44
CA THR A 813 8.50 -12.55 -35.99
C THR A 813 9.88 -12.80 -35.38
N CYS A 814 10.77 -11.80 -35.34
CA CYS A 814 12.10 -11.94 -34.74
C CYS A 814 12.01 -12.24 -33.24
N ARG A 815 11.11 -11.56 -32.52
CA ARG A 815 10.84 -11.86 -31.11
C ARG A 815 10.37 -13.31 -30.91
N SER A 816 9.43 -13.78 -31.75
CA SER A 816 8.92 -15.16 -31.65
C SER A 816 10.01 -16.19 -31.91
N ARG A 817 10.89 -15.95 -32.88
CA ARG A 817 12.05 -16.82 -33.15
C ARG A 817 12.99 -16.84 -31.94
N TYR A 818 13.32 -15.67 -31.40
CA TYR A 818 14.22 -15.55 -30.25
C TYR A 818 13.65 -16.22 -29.01
N ASN A 819 12.35 -16.09 -28.74
CA ASN A 819 11.72 -16.82 -27.63
C ASN A 819 11.73 -18.35 -27.83
N GLY A 820 11.83 -18.82 -29.08
CA GLY A 820 11.89 -20.24 -29.40
C GLY A 820 13.29 -20.84 -29.24
N THR A 821 14.34 -20.09 -29.56
CA THR A 821 15.73 -20.61 -29.58
C THR A 821 16.65 -19.97 -28.55
N ALA A 822 16.36 -18.75 -28.10
CA ALA A 822 17.22 -17.89 -27.28
C ALA A 822 18.63 -17.69 -27.87
N ILE A 823 18.81 -17.87 -29.17
CA ILE A 823 20.10 -17.82 -29.85
C ILE A 823 20.11 -16.68 -30.85
N ILE A 824 21.22 -15.94 -30.92
CA ILE A 824 21.45 -14.91 -31.93
C ILE A 824 22.90 -14.94 -32.39
N CYS A 825 23.12 -14.72 -33.69
CA CYS A 825 24.46 -14.52 -34.23
C CYS A 825 25.11 -13.27 -33.64
N THR A 826 26.35 -13.38 -33.14
CA THR A 826 27.09 -12.25 -32.54
C THR A 826 27.69 -11.32 -33.59
N ASN A 827 27.72 -11.72 -34.87
CA ASN A 827 28.13 -10.85 -35.96
C ASN A 827 27.05 -9.78 -36.21
N GLY A 828 27.41 -8.51 -35.94
CA GLY A 828 26.53 -7.35 -36.05
C GLY A 828 25.94 -7.10 -37.43
N SER A 829 26.54 -7.65 -38.49
CA SER A 829 26.00 -7.60 -39.86
C SER A 829 24.97 -8.71 -40.15
N CYS A 830 25.08 -9.85 -39.44
CA CYS A 830 24.23 -11.02 -39.68
C CYS A 830 23.00 -11.04 -38.78
N LEU A 831 23.22 -10.96 -37.46
CA LEU A 831 22.20 -10.97 -36.40
C LEU A 831 21.12 -12.07 -36.54
N LYS A 832 21.38 -13.14 -37.28
CA LYS A 832 20.38 -14.17 -37.55
C LYS A 832 19.96 -14.84 -36.25
N ILE A 833 18.65 -14.94 -36.06
CA ILE A 833 18.01 -15.75 -35.02
C ILE A 833 17.53 -17.03 -35.70
N PRO A 834 18.08 -18.21 -35.36
CA PRO A 834 17.70 -19.46 -35.99
C PRO A 834 16.25 -19.85 -35.62
N LEU A 835 15.59 -20.56 -36.53
CA LEU A 835 14.37 -21.32 -36.25
C LEU A 835 14.67 -22.54 -35.38
N GLN A 836 13.66 -23.10 -34.70
CA GLN A 836 13.87 -24.31 -33.89
C GLN A 836 14.37 -25.51 -34.70
N ASN A 837 14.00 -25.65 -35.97
CA ASN A 837 14.53 -26.72 -36.83
C ASN A 837 15.96 -26.42 -37.31
N GLU A 838 16.32 -25.15 -37.50
CA GLU A 838 17.68 -24.74 -37.83
C GLU A 838 18.64 -25.01 -36.67
N LEU A 839 18.18 -24.81 -35.43
CA LEU A 839 18.98 -25.10 -34.23
C LEU A 839 19.46 -26.55 -34.17
N LYS A 840 18.68 -27.51 -34.71
CA LYS A 840 19.05 -28.94 -34.71
C LYS A 840 20.24 -29.27 -35.62
N ILE A 841 20.52 -28.42 -36.60
CA ILE A 841 21.57 -28.63 -37.60
C ILE A 841 22.74 -27.64 -37.43
N MET A 842 22.68 -26.73 -36.45
CA MET A 842 23.79 -25.85 -36.12
C MET A 842 24.92 -26.63 -35.46
N ARG A 843 26.15 -26.47 -35.97
CA ARG A 843 27.35 -27.05 -35.35
C ARG A 843 27.57 -26.41 -33.97
N VAL A 844 27.67 -27.22 -32.93
CA VAL A 844 27.98 -26.75 -31.58
C VAL A 844 29.46 -26.43 -31.52
N LEU A 845 29.82 -25.21 -31.12
CA LEU A 845 31.21 -24.79 -30.95
C LEU A 845 31.65 -24.97 -29.49
N ASP A 846 30.75 -24.67 -28.54
CA ASP A 846 30.99 -24.80 -27.11
C ASP A 846 29.65 -24.99 -26.38
N THR A 847 29.46 -26.16 -25.77
CA THR A 847 28.21 -26.51 -25.09
C THR A 847 28.03 -25.76 -23.77
N GLU A 848 29.11 -25.54 -23.02
CA GLU A 848 29.07 -24.92 -21.68
C GLU A 848 28.69 -23.44 -21.78
N ASN A 849 29.25 -22.75 -22.78
CA ASN A 849 28.97 -21.34 -23.02
C ASN A 849 27.80 -21.10 -24.00
N GLY A 850 27.17 -22.17 -24.50
CA GLY A 850 26.05 -22.10 -25.44
C GLY A 850 26.40 -21.44 -26.77
N LEU A 851 27.58 -21.74 -27.32
CA LEU A 851 28.07 -21.20 -28.59
C LEU A 851 27.82 -22.18 -29.75
N TYR A 852 27.30 -21.64 -30.85
CA TYR A 852 26.94 -22.37 -32.06
C TYR A 852 27.52 -21.68 -33.29
N GLU A 853 27.73 -22.41 -34.38
CA GLU A 853 28.09 -21.85 -35.67
C GLU A 853 26.85 -21.32 -36.40
N CYS A 854 26.86 -20.05 -36.80
CA CYS A 854 25.73 -19.42 -37.48
C CYS A 854 25.56 -19.95 -38.90
N LEU A 855 24.43 -20.60 -39.19
CA LEU A 855 24.12 -21.15 -40.52
C LEU A 855 24.11 -20.13 -41.68
N LYS A 856 24.07 -18.83 -41.40
CA LYS A 856 24.04 -17.79 -42.44
C LYS A 856 25.42 -17.24 -42.77
N CYS A 857 26.32 -17.12 -41.80
CA CYS A 857 27.60 -16.42 -41.99
C CYS A 857 28.82 -17.13 -41.39
N GLY A 858 28.67 -18.34 -40.84
CA GLY A 858 29.75 -19.09 -40.18
C GLY A 858 30.26 -18.50 -38.85
N SER A 859 29.92 -17.26 -38.53
CA SER A 859 30.32 -16.63 -37.27
C SER A 859 29.68 -17.29 -36.05
N VAL A 860 30.20 -16.97 -34.86
CA VAL A 860 29.62 -17.47 -33.59
C VAL A 860 28.20 -16.95 -33.39
N ALA A 861 27.31 -17.82 -32.92
CA ALA A 861 25.99 -17.51 -32.42
C ALA A 861 25.89 -17.92 -30.96
N LYS A 862 25.43 -17.02 -30.10
CA LYS A 862 25.41 -17.20 -28.65
C LYS A 862 23.99 -17.43 -28.17
N LYS A 863 23.81 -18.45 -27.33
CA LYS A 863 22.60 -18.71 -26.56
C LYS A 863 22.57 -17.83 -25.32
N ASP A 864 21.44 -17.18 -25.08
CA ASP A 864 21.16 -16.48 -23.84
C ASP A 864 20.78 -17.49 -22.76
N CYS A 865 21.78 -17.93 -21.98
CA CYS A 865 21.60 -18.90 -20.90
C CYS A 865 20.72 -18.39 -19.75
N SER A 866 20.44 -17.08 -19.67
CA SER A 866 19.49 -16.55 -18.70
C SER A 866 18.03 -16.87 -19.04
N LYS A 867 17.77 -17.37 -20.26
CA LYS A 867 16.43 -17.72 -20.73
C LYS A 867 16.28 -19.21 -21.00
N ASN A 868 15.29 -19.79 -20.33
CA ASN A 868 14.80 -21.12 -20.67
C ASN A 868 14.11 -21.07 -22.04
N CYS A 869 14.73 -21.67 -23.06
CA CYS A 869 14.08 -21.86 -24.36
C CYS A 869 12.75 -22.59 -24.14
N ARG A 870 11.69 -22.21 -24.86
CA ARG A 870 10.45 -23.00 -24.89
C ARG A 870 10.76 -24.38 -25.49
N VAL A 871 11.08 -25.35 -24.64
CA VAL A 871 11.08 -26.75 -25.02
C VAL A 871 9.64 -27.06 -25.38
N SER A 872 9.36 -27.40 -26.64
CA SER A 872 8.05 -27.95 -26.99
C SER A 872 7.88 -29.17 -26.12
N LYS A 873 7.01 -29.12 -25.09
CA LYS A 873 6.71 -30.29 -24.26
C LYS A 873 6.41 -31.42 -25.25
N LYS A 874 7.21 -32.48 -25.23
CA LYS A 874 6.90 -33.70 -25.99
C LYS A 874 5.53 -34.13 -25.47
N LEU A 875 4.49 -33.88 -26.25
CA LEU A 875 3.14 -34.31 -25.89
C LEU A 875 3.22 -35.83 -25.77
N GLN A 876 2.99 -36.33 -24.55
CA GLN A 876 2.94 -37.76 -24.30
C GLN A 876 1.85 -38.35 -25.19
N VAL A 877 2.19 -39.45 -25.86
CA VAL A 877 1.19 -40.26 -26.58
C VAL A 877 0.30 -40.86 -25.51
N SER A 878 -1.00 -40.64 -25.63
CA SER A 878 -1.99 -41.24 -24.72
C SER A 878 -2.93 -42.13 -25.50
N THR A 879 -3.18 -43.30 -24.93
CA THR A 879 -3.97 -44.38 -25.50
C THR A 879 -5.44 -44.18 -25.09
N ARG A 880 -6.32 -43.79 -26.03
CA ARG A 880 -7.79 -43.63 -25.89
C ARG A 880 -8.48 -43.98 -27.20
N VAL A 881 -9.78 -44.29 -27.22
CA VAL A 881 -10.48 -44.61 -28.48
C VAL A 881 -11.02 -43.35 -29.16
N CYS A 882 -10.58 -43.07 -30.38
CA CYS A 882 -11.15 -41.98 -31.18
C CYS A 882 -12.53 -42.35 -31.71
N HIS A 883 -13.54 -41.54 -31.38
CA HIS A 883 -14.92 -41.72 -31.84
C HIS A 883 -15.06 -41.79 -33.37
N CYS A 884 -14.21 -41.08 -34.11
CA CYS A 884 -14.29 -41.05 -35.57
C CYS A 884 -13.58 -42.23 -36.25
N CYS A 885 -12.35 -42.54 -35.84
CA CYS A 885 -11.47 -43.45 -36.58
C CYS A 885 -11.05 -44.70 -35.80
N GLY A 886 -11.50 -44.86 -34.55
CA GLY A 886 -11.16 -45.99 -33.69
C GLY A 886 -9.70 -46.04 -33.24
N LEU A 887 -8.84 -45.12 -33.71
CA LEU A 887 -7.43 -45.06 -33.33
C LEU A 887 -7.27 -44.97 -31.82
N VAL A 888 -6.35 -45.77 -31.29
CA VAL A 888 -6.10 -45.85 -29.85
C VAL A 888 -5.01 -44.88 -29.41
N ASP A 889 -4.00 -44.56 -30.23
CA ASP A 889 -2.90 -43.69 -29.79
C ASP A 889 -2.92 -42.30 -30.44
N SER A 890 -2.96 -41.25 -29.61
CA SER A 890 -2.79 -39.88 -30.10
C SER A 890 -2.01 -39.00 -29.13
N LYS A 891 -1.22 -38.08 -29.70
CA LYS A 891 -0.53 -37.00 -28.96
C LYS A 891 -1.49 -35.88 -28.54
N ARG A 892 -2.70 -35.85 -29.10
CA ARG A 892 -3.68 -34.80 -28.83
C ARG A 892 -5.09 -35.36 -28.92
N TRP A 893 -5.86 -35.14 -27.86
CA TRP A 893 -7.28 -35.48 -27.77
C TRP A 893 -8.11 -34.21 -27.69
N CYS A 894 -9.18 -34.16 -28.47
CA CYS A 894 -10.09 -33.01 -28.53
C CYS A 894 -11.53 -33.50 -28.32
N ARG A 895 -12.32 -32.77 -27.54
CA ARG A 895 -13.77 -32.99 -27.47
C ARG A 895 -14.44 -32.78 -28.82
N LEU A 896 -15.61 -33.38 -29.02
CA LEU A 896 -16.40 -33.23 -30.24
C LEU A 896 -16.70 -31.74 -30.52
N PRO A 897 -16.32 -31.20 -31.69
CA PRO A 897 -16.57 -29.79 -32.02
C PRO A 897 -18.05 -29.41 -32.08
N TRP A 898 -18.92 -30.38 -32.39
CA TRP A 898 -20.36 -30.20 -32.56
C TRP A 898 -21.18 -30.57 -31.31
N ASP A 899 -20.59 -31.28 -30.36
CA ASP A 899 -21.22 -31.63 -29.08
C ASP A 899 -20.20 -31.46 -27.94
N LYS A 900 -20.24 -30.31 -27.29
CA LYS A 900 -19.31 -29.97 -26.21
C LYS A 900 -19.71 -30.56 -24.86
N SER A 901 -20.97 -31.00 -24.74
CA SER A 901 -21.51 -31.69 -23.57
C SER A 901 -21.04 -33.13 -23.50
N SER A 902 -20.85 -33.78 -24.65
CA SER A 902 -20.34 -35.15 -24.69
C SER A 902 -18.91 -35.25 -24.13
N SER A 903 -18.69 -36.29 -23.33
CA SER A 903 -17.37 -36.71 -22.84
C SER A 903 -16.54 -37.40 -23.92
N THR A 904 -17.14 -37.69 -25.08
CA THR A 904 -16.49 -38.35 -26.20
C THR A 904 -15.42 -37.46 -26.84
N GLU A 905 -14.32 -38.09 -27.24
CA GLU A 905 -13.16 -37.40 -27.83
C GLU A 905 -12.80 -37.93 -29.21
N ILE A 906 -12.13 -37.08 -29.98
CA ILE A 906 -11.52 -37.42 -31.27
C ILE A 906 -10.03 -37.11 -31.22
N CYS A 907 -9.24 -37.91 -31.93
CA CYS A 907 -7.81 -37.70 -32.04
C CYS A 907 -7.49 -36.40 -32.80
N GLY A 908 -6.29 -35.86 -32.61
CA GLY A 908 -5.87 -34.60 -33.21
C GLY A 908 -5.95 -34.56 -34.74
N THR A 909 -5.77 -35.70 -35.40
CA THR A 909 -5.91 -35.85 -36.86
C THR A 909 -7.37 -35.66 -37.28
N CYS A 910 -8.31 -36.35 -36.63
CA CYS A 910 -9.74 -36.22 -36.89
C CYS A 910 -10.25 -34.81 -36.57
N TYR A 911 -9.77 -34.19 -35.49
CA TYR A 911 -10.09 -32.80 -35.18
C TYR A 911 -9.62 -31.83 -36.28
N THR A 912 -8.41 -32.05 -36.81
CA THR A 912 -7.87 -31.21 -37.89
C THR A 912 -8.65 -31.39 -39.19
N ALA A 913 -9.02 -32.64 -39.53
CA ALA A 913 -9.88 -32.93 -40.68
C ALA A 913 -11.23 -32.21 -40.55
N PHE A 914 -11.90 -32.29 -39.39
CA PHE A 914 -13.15 -31.58 -39.16
C PHE A 914 -12.99 -30.07 -39.26
N ARG A 915 -11.92 -29.51 -38.69
CA ARG A 915 -11.69 -28.06 -38.75
C ARG A 915 -11.51 -27.56 -40.19
N ASN A 916 -10.83 -28.33 -41.02
CA ASN A 916 -10.53 -27.95 -42.39
C ASN A 916 -11.74 -28.10 -43.31
N TYR A 917 -12.53 -29.16 -43.14
CA TYR A 917 -13.57 -29.51 -44.10
C TYR A 917 -15.00 -29.40 -43.57
N LYS A 918 -15.20 -29.30 -42.25
CA LYS A 918 -16.50 -29.22 -41.56
C LYS A 918 -17.50 -30.31 -41.96
N ALA A 919 -17.01 -31.45 -42.43
CA ALA A 919 -17.80 -32.56 -42.95
C ALA A 919 -17.77 -33.77 -41.98
N ARG A 920 -18.95 -34.22 -41.53
CA ARG A 920 -19.13 -35.43 -40.70
C ARG A 920 -20.40 -36.19 -41.06
N CYS A 921 -20.46 -37.46 -40.63
CA CYS A 921 -21.70 -38.22 -40.62
C CYS A 921 -22.64 -37.74 -39.50
N LEU A 922 -23.93 -37.67 -39.81
CA LEU A 922 -25.01 -37.32 -38.88
C LEU A 922 -25.59 -38.54 -38.16
N ASN A 923 -25.23 -39.76 -38.58
CA ASN A 923 -25.49 -40.95 -37.78
C ASN A 923 -24.47 -41.01 -36.63
N ASP A 924 -24.96 -40.91 -35.39
CA ASP A 924 -24.14 -40.84 -34.18
C ASP A 924 -23.36 -42.15 -33.93
N ASP A 925 -23.86 -43.31 -34.37
CA ASP A 925 -23.14 -44.58 -34.30
C ASP A 925 -21.96 -44.64 -35.29
N CYS A 926 -22.05 -43.89 -36.39
CA CYS A 926 -21.01 -43.86 -37.41
C CYS A 926 -19.84 -42.97 -37.00
N GLY A 927 -20.13 -41.76 -36.49
CA GLY A 927 -19.17 -40.78 -35.98
C GLY A 927 -18.10 -40.29 -36.97
N LYS A 928 -18.15 -40.72 -38.24
CA LYS A 928 -17.08 -40.52 -39.22
C LYS A 928 -16.94 -39.04 -39.60
N ILE A 929 -15.73 -38.52 -39.44
CA ILE A 929 -15.26 -37.23 -39.96
C ILE A 929 -14.56 -37.49 -41.28
N PHE A 930 -14.86 -36.67 -42.27
CA PHE A 930 -14.36 -36.86 -43.63
C PHE A 930 -13.11 -36.01 -43.89
N GLY A 931 -12.04 -36.66 -44.33
CA GLY A 931 -10.89 -35.96 -44.90
C GLY A 931 -11.12 -35.60 -46.37
N LYS A 932 -10.16 -34.92 -47.01
CA LYS A 932 -10.25 -34.53 -48.42
C LYS A 932 -10.65 -35.69 -49.35
N ARG A 933 -9.93 -36.82 -49.25
CA ARG A 933 -10.20 -38.01 -50.07
C ARG A 933 -11.60 -38.60 -49.84
N ASP A 934 -12.11 -38.51 -48.62
CA ASP A 934 -13.45 -39.00 -48.31
C ASP A 934 -14.52 -38.09 -48.94
N ILE A 935 -14.28 -36.78 -48.92
CA ILE A 935 -15.14 -35.76 -49.53
C ILE A 935 -15.18 -35.91 -51.05
N ASP A 936 -14.02 -36.13 -51.68
CA ASP A 936 -13.94 -36.36 -53.11
C ASP A 936 -14.79 -37.58 -53.50
N LYS A 937 -14.68 -38.69 -52.75
CA LYS A 937 -15.53 -39.89 -52.95
C LYS A 937 -17.01 -39.63 -52.66
N MET A 938 -17.32 -38.79 -51.68
CA MET A 938 -18.70 -38.42 -51.35
C MET A 938 -19.36 -37.56 -52.42
N SER A 939 -18.59 -36.80 -53.21
CA SER A 939 -19.13 -35.98 -54.30
C SER A 939 -19.83 -36.82 -55.38
N GLU A 940 -19.48 -38.10 -55.49
CA GLU A 940 -20.06 -39.09 -56.41
C GLU A 940 -21.24 -39.87 -55.81
N THR A 941 -21.51 -39.73 -54.50
CA THR A 941 -22.59 -40.49 -53.83
C THR A 941 -23.96 -39.85 -54.04
N ARG A 942 -25.02 -40.67 -54.08
CA ARG A 942 -26.41 -40.18 -54.19
C ARG A 942 -26.77 -39.22 -53.03
N MET A 943 -27.60 -38.23 -53.34
CA MET A 943 -28.21 -37.37 -52.33
C MET A 943 -29.29 -38.14 -51.58
N ILE A 944 -29.37 -37.93 -50.27
CA ILE A 944 -30.40 -38.47 -49.38
C ILE A 944 -30.96 -37.35 -48.51
N VAL A 945 -32.18 -37.51 -48.00
CA VAL A 945 -32.80 -36.53 -47.12
C VAL A 945 -32.22 -36.68 -45.71
N GLY A 946 -31.67 -35.58 -45.18
CA GLY A 946 -31.12 -35.52 -43.84
C GLY A 946 -32.19 -35.45 -42.74
N PRO A 947 -31.83 -35.62 -41.46
CA PRO A 947 -32.76 -35.55 -40.33
C PRO A 947 -33.47 -34.20 -40.20
N ASP A 948 -32.88 -33.15 -40.75
CA ASP A 948 -33.40 -31.78 -40.82
C ASP A 948 -34.24 -31.51 -42.08
N GLY A 949 -34.49 -32.54 -42.90
CA GLY A 949 -35.20 -32.44 -44.17
C GLY A 949 -34.35 -31.93 -45.34
N GLN A 950 -33.08 -31.57 -45.13
CA GLN A 950 -32.22 -31.06 -46.20
C GLN A 950 -31.57 -32.18 -46.99
N SER A 951 -31.44 -32.03 -48.32
CA SER A 951 -30.70 -32.99 -49.13
C SER A 951 -29.21 -32.93 -48.78
N SER A 952 -28.64 -34.07 -48.39
CA SER A 952 -27.22 -34.25 -48.06
C SER A 952 -26.60 -35.42 -48.81
N ARG A 953 -25.27 -35.43 -48.96
CA ARG A 953 -24.57 -36.59 -49.55
C ARG A 953 -24.56 -37.77 -48.58
N ALA A 954 -24.73 -38.99 -49.10
CA ALA A 954 -24.69 -40.20 -48.28
C ALA A 954 -23.27 -40.48 -47.74
N CYS A 955 -23.16 -40.80 -46.46
CA CYS A 955 -21.91 -41.17 -45.81
C CYS A 955 -21.29 -42.38 -46.52
N ILE A 956 -20.04 -42.27 -46.96
CA ILE A 956 -19.34 -43.40 -47.60
C ILE A 956 -19.21 -44.64 -46.71
N LYS A 957 -19.27 -44.49 -45.38
CA LYS A 957 -19.16 -45.58 -44.39
C LYS A 957 -20.51 -46.24 -44.08
N CYS A 958 -21.50 -45.48 -43.60
CA CYS A 958 -22.78 -46.04 -43.12
C CYS A 958 -23.98 -45.77 -44.05
N LYS A 959 -23.76 -45.07 -45.17
CA LYS A 959 -24.79 -44.60 -46.11
C LYS A 959 -25.84 -43.64 -45.51
N GLY A 960 -25.74 -43.27 -44.23
CA GLY A 960 -26.58 -42.25 -43.59
C GLY A 960 -26.23 -40.81 -43.96
N ALA A 961 -27.05 -39.84 -43.56
CA ALA A 961 -26.90 -38.43 -43.89
C ALA A 961 -25.59 -37.82 -43.37
N THR A 962 -25.14 -36.74 -44.00
CA THR A 962 -23.90 -36.04 -43.64
C THR A 962 -24.10 -34.54 -43.57
N THR A 963 -23.15 -33.81 -42.97
CA THR A 963 -23.19 -32.34 -42.93
C THR A 963 -22.83 -31.69 -44.27
N MET A 964 -22.56 -32.48 -45.31
CA MET A 964 -22.36 -31.96 -46.66
C MET A 964 -23.70 -31.76 -47.35
N THR A 965 -24.22 -30.54 -47.25
CA THR A 965 -25.34 -30.04 -48.04
C THR A 965 -24.84 -29.56 -49.41
N ARG A 966 -25.77 -29.40 -50.36
CA ARG A 966 -25.46 -28.90 -51.70
C ARG A 966 -24.84 -27.50 -51.69
#